data_AF-A0A812UI01-F1
#
_entry.id   AF-A0A812UI01-F1
#
_cell.length_a   1.000
_cell.length_b   1.000
_cell.length_c   1.000
_cell.angle_alpha   90.00
_cell.angle_beta   90.00
_cell.angle_gamma   90.00
#
_symmetry.space_group_name_H-M   'P 1'
#
loop_
_entity.id
_entity.type
_entity.pdbx_description
1 polymer ?
#
loop_
_entity_poly.entity_id
_entity_poly.type
_entity_poly.pdbx_seq_one_letter_code
_entity_poly.pdbx_strand_id
1 'polypeptide(L)'
;MATSGDAACCSSPRGSPVAMARLVLTDGTKRLSKEVTECANCKSYLYQGEETLRRQVKLEKIGPHDYRLPRLPETTPIGLQISRACDQLYHFLVTPGSGNADALLQHWQKMAREPNASALLKQSIFALLEPEDIKEFLLSPDNRLWHTILDRTERFLQLLEAEGEPVLWSADEMTPAARNTHLECFKPVVMDHSIREPATNTPFGHSGYMKYLTLKIVQAMGMKDIAIAGLYYKDSYTPETQILEELHDRKEPMDGLIAMFGPGEEDRVAGLEAIKRFKVPNAFLDLTLKASVRFQQSDFVQSVLDAVRELDEIFTVNFGSNPYRTAEDKGMGEVSVNLVDLMEFLELRTDGSMEASKQQQAESAFAVWRQDPTFRRRVVAILTEEGRGCANHLDYAYLVRWLRRHFPDTRILVHAHAGRGNTQDAASVEAVLNGGNGVWAAVIPQAAQGGHNSSVVFLDNLLALGCRQVLNDFWLHQAAQCARHIYFLNFNTFRVPDDCPIWGRRVNQLLHTAFSTVSGEEWRRRRTDYYNVWSKRAQVEFEEYAKLPEQSCVSETRARNESFGNYRISPLVSDVETWRHRIAELRVLGGKERVGDYVNELRNLAFALMNANIRANFDECVTLQRLADVVRRARRRNPAGNIHGFEKARQHQGDTE
;
A
#
# COMPACT_ATOMS: atom_id res chain seq x y z
N MET A 1 6.07 70.00 -38.32
CA MET A 1 5.93 70.33 -36.89
C MET A 1 6.35 69.07 -36.13
N ALA A 2 7.64 68.78 -35.94
CA ALA A 2 8.60 69.36 -34.97
C ALA A 2 8.08 69.16 -33.54
N THR A 3 8.69 68.31 -32.69
CA THR A 3 10.02 68.45 -32.03
C THR A 3 10.65 67.06 -31.75
N SER A 4 11.87 66.72 -32.20
CA SER A 4 13.24 67.00 -31.67
C SER A 4 13.52 66.38 -30.28
N GLY A 5 14.37 65.36 -30.15
CA GLY A 5 15.84 65.40 -29.91
C GLY A 5 16.10 64.65 -28.57
N ASP A 6 17.16 63.90 -28.26
CA ASP A 6 18.54 63.80 -28.72
C ASP A 6 19.15 62.43 -28.37
N ALA A 7 20.27 62.11 -29.03
CA ALA A 7 21.14 60.99 -28.75
C ALA A 7 22.43 61.46 -28.03
N ALA A 8 22.96 60.64 -27.09
CA ALA A 8 24.38 60.59 -26.67
C ALA A 8 24.61 59.28 -25.90
N CYS A 9 25.42 58.32 -26.39
CA CYS A 9 26.88 58.15 -26.25
C CYS A 9 27.42 57.72 -24.86
N CYS A 10 27.96 56.48 -24.85
CA CYS A 10 29.11 55.94 -24.10
C CYS A 10 29.19 56.00 -22.56
N SER A 11 29.16 54.83 -21.90
CA SER A 11 30.29 54.29 -21.11
C SER A 11 29.94 52.99 -20.38
N SER A 12 30.74 51.93 -20.59
CA SER A 12 30.82 50.77 -19.69
C SER A 12 31.41 51.16 -18.33
N PRO A 13 31.17 50.38 -17.26
CA PRO A 13 32.27 49.53 -16.82
C PRO A 13 31.88 48.12 -16.35
N ARG A 14 32.91 47.28 -16.47
CA ARG A 14 33.09 45.92 -15.98
C ARG A 14 32.67 45.73 -14.51
N GLY A 15 32.04 44.59 -14.24
CA GLY A 15 31.91 44.00 -12.90
C GLY A 15 31.60 42.51 -13.02
N SER A 16 32.60 41.66 -12.82
CA SER A 16 32.49 40.19 -12.80
C SER A 16 31.58 39.68 -11.69
N PRO A 17 30.92 38.52 -11.88
CA PRO A 17 30.68 37.61 -10.78
C PRO A 17 31.60 36.40 -10.87
N VAL A 18 32.26 36.16 -9.75
CA VAL A 18 33.09 35.02 -9.41
C VAL A 18 32.27 33.73 -9.53
N ALA A 19 32.69 32.85 -10.43
CA ALA A 19 32.27 31.46 -10.43
C ALA A 19 33.16 30.69 -9.44
N MET A 20 32.57 30.18 -8.37
CA MET A 20 33.19 29.22 -7.45
C MET A 20 32.10 28.27 -6.93
N ALA A 21 32.00 27.10 -7.55
CA ALA A 21 31.79 25.84 -6.85
C ALA A 21 32.24 24.71 -7.77
N ARG A 22 33.49 24.29 -7.56
CA ARG A 22 34.00 22.98 -7.96
C ARG A 22 33.17 21.92 -7.25
N LEU A 23 32.63 20.97 -7.99
CA LEU A 23 32.43 19.62 -7.48
C LEU A 23 33.06 18.64 -8.47
N VAL A 24 33.89 17.79 -7.87
CA VAL A 24 34.83 16.89 -8.50
C VAL A 24 34.06 15.74 -9.15
N LEU A 25 34.10 15.66 -10.47
CA LEU A 25 33.81 14.43 -11.19
C LEU A 25 35.10 13.60 -11.22
N THR A 26 35.13 12.50 -10.49
CA THR A 26 36.11 11.44 -10.75
C THR A 26 35.62 10.60 -11.93
N ASP A 27 36.53 10.51 -12.89
CA ASP A 27 36.44 9.94 -14.22
C ASP A 27 36.10 8.43 -14.25
N GLY A 28 35.56 7.99 -15.40
CA GLY A 28 35.93 6.68 -15.93
C GLY A 28 34.82 5.71 -16.32
N THR A 29 34.00 6.01 -17.33
CA THR A 29 33.60 4.99 -18.32
C THR A 29 33.31 5.62 -19.68
N LYS A 30 34.18 5.33 -20.65
CA LYS A 30 33.92 5.55 -22.08
C LYS A 30 32.74 4.68 -22.52
N ARG A 31 31.69 5.25 -23.11
CA ARG A 31 30.76 4.50 -23.96
C ARG A 31 30.49 5.21 -25.28
N LEU A 32 30.67 4.41 -26.33
CA LEU A 32 30.46 4.71 -27.74
C LEU A 32 29.03 5.20 -27.99
N SER A 33 28.90 6.37 -28.60
CA SER A 33 27.66 6.76 -29.29
C SER A 33 27.53 5.93 -30.56
N LYS A 34 26.44 5.17 -30.66
CA LYS A 34 26.00 4.55 -31.91
C LYS A 34 24.76 5.32 -32.35
N GLU A 35 24.88 5.99 -33.49
CA GLU A 35 23.75 6.58 -34.19
C GLU A 35 22.69 5.50 -34.46
N VAL A 36 21.45 5.76 -34.09
CA VAL A 36 20.29 4.94 -34.45
C VAL A 36 19.50 5.72 -35.49
N THR A 37 19.60 5.27 -36.73
CA THR A 37 18.73 5.64 -37.84
C THR A 37 17.31 5.14 -37.57
N GLU A 38 16.33 6.03 -37.72
CA GLU A 38 14.90 5.75 -37.64
C GLU A 38 14.49 4.68 -38.66
N CYS A 39 13.79 3.65 -38.20
CA CYS A 39 13.13 2.66 -39.06
C CYS A 39 11.62 2.69 -38.84
N ALA A 40 10.90 3.13 -39.86
CA ALA A 40 9.46 3.04 -39.97
C ALA A 40 9.03 1.57 -40.16
N ASN A 41 8.26 1.02 -39.22
CA ASN A 41 7.21 0.02 -39.48
C ASN A 41 6.50 -0.40 -38.17
N CYS A 42 5.38 0.26 -37.85
CA CYS A 42 4.47 -0.13 -36.78
C CYS A 42 3.49 -1.23 -37.26
N LYS A 43 3.92 -2.50 -37.24
CA LYS A 43 3.02 -3.66 -37.28
C LYS A 43 3.63 -4.88 -36.56
N SER A 44 3.86 -4.79 -35.24
CA SER A 44 4.05 -5.96 -34.36
C SER A 44 4.08 -5.58 -32.87
N TYR A 45 2.93 -5.32 -32.26
CA TYR A 45 2.86 -4.99 -30.82
C TYR A 45 2.05 -5.98 -29.97
N LEU A 46 1.70 -7.14 -30.52
CA LEU A 46 1.16 -8.27 -29.74
C LEU A 46 2.28 -9.15 -29.12
N TYR A 47 3.56 -8.84 -29.35
CA TYR A 47 4.68 -9.74 -29.03
C TYR A 47 5.45 -9.40 -27.74
N GLN A 48 5.19 -8.26 -27.09
CA GLN A 48 5.99 -7.82 -25.93
C GLN A 48 5.46 -8.33 -24.58
N GLY A 49 4.18 -8.71 -24.48
CA GLY A 49 3.65 -9.38 -23.27
C GLY A 49 4.22 -10.79 -23.05
N GLU A 50 4.59 -11.50 -24.12
CA GLU A 50 5.22 -12.82 -24.03
C GLU A 50 6.61 -12.77 -23.35
N GLU A 51 7.34 -11.66 -23.45
CA GLU A 51 8.74 -11.60 -23.00
C GLU A 51 8.86 -11.44 -21.48
N THR A 52 7.90 -10.78 -20.85
CA THR A 52 7.82 -10.63 -19.38
C THR A 52 7.44 -11.96 -18.71
N LEU A 53 6.49 -12.70 -19.29
CA LEU A 53 6.15 -14.06 -18.84
C LEU A 53 7.32 -15.04 -19.07
N ARG A 54 8.07 -14.89 -20.18
CA ARG A 54 9.30 -15.65 -20.44
C ARG A 54 10.44 -15.34 -19.47
N ARG A 55 10.46 -14.15 -18.84
CA ARG A 55 11.44 -13.82 -17.78
C ARG A 55 11.07 -14.44 -16.43
N GLN A 56 9.78 -14.53 -16.09
CA GLN A 56 9.33 -15.17 -14.85
C GLN A 56 9.26 -16.71 -14.96
N VAL A 57 9.01 -17.24 -16.15
CA VAL A 57 9.02 -18.66 -16.45
C VAL A 57 9.91 -18.88 -17.67
N LYS A 58 11.12 -19.42 -17.49
CA LYS A 58 11.96 -19.88 -18.61
C LYS A 58 11.23 -20.99 -19.37
N LEU A 59 10.34 -20.62 -20.28
CA LEU A 59 9.69 -21.55 -21.19
C LEU A 59 10.65 -21.83 -22.34
N GLU A 60 11.46 -22.87 -22.19
CA GLU A 60 12.24 -23.41 -23.30
C GLU A 60 11.30 -24.01 -24.35
N LYS A 61 11.47 -23.64 -25.62
CA LYS A 61 10.72 -24.24 -26.74
C LYS A 61 11.18 -25.70 -26.91
N ILE A 62 10.48 -26.63 -26.28
CA ILE A 62 10.58 -28.07 -26.51
C ILE A 62 9.43 -28.47 -27.45
N GLY A 63 9.66 -29.43 -28.35
CA GLY A 63 8.74 -29.77 -29.45
C GLY A 63 7.29 -30.10 -29.03
N PRO A 64 6.35 -30.18 -30.01
CA PRO A 64 4.90 -30.14 -29.80
C PRO A 64 4.27 -31.27 -28.95
N HIS A 65 5.07 -32.22 -28.45
CA HIS A 65 4.60 -33.38 -27.70
C HIS A 65 5.35 -33.66 -26.39
N ASP A 66 6.33 -32.84 -26.00
CA ASP A 66 7.07 -33.03 -24.74
C ASP A 66 7.00 -31.76 -23.88
N TYR A 67 5.78 -31.47 -23.40
CA TYR A 67 5.56 -30.40 -22.42
C TYR A 67 6.01 -30.89 -21.04
N ARG A 68 7.30 -30.72 -20.74
CA ARG A 68 7.74 -30.76 -19.35
C ARG A 68 7.14 -29.54 -18.65
N LEU A 69 6.29 -29.79 -17.65
CA LEU A 69 5.82 -28.74 -16.75
C LEU A 69 7.06 -27.96 -16.27
N PRO A 70 7.09 -26.62 -16.43
CA PRO A 70 8.21 -25.84 -15.94
C PRO A 70 8.35 -26.13 -14.46
N ARG A 71 9.45 -26.78 -14.08
CA ARG A 71 9.77 -26.99 -12.67
C ARG A 71 10.18 -25.64 -12.13
N LEU A 72 9.33 -25.06 -11.28
CA LEU A 72 9.76 -23.96 -10.43
C LEU A 72 10.97 -24.43 -9.61
N PRO A 73 11.95 -23.56 -9.32
CA PRO A 73 13.06 -23.93 -8.45
C PRO A 73 12.52 -24.52 -7.15
N GLU A 74 13.09 -25.64 -6.69
CA GLU A 74 12.70 -26.28 -5.42
C GLU A 74 12.84 -25.33 -4.21
N THR A 75 13.61 -24.24 -4.37
CA THR A 75 13.83 -23.20 -3.37
C THR A 75 12.74 -22.14 -3.31
N THR A 76 11.86 -22.02 -4.32
CA THR A 76 10.80 -20.99 -4.30
C THR A 76 9.78 -21.36 -3.23
N PRO A 77 9.38 -20.43 -2.34
CA PRO A 77 8.37 -20.70 -1.33
C PRO A 77 7.05 -21.21 -1.93
N ILE A 78 6.42 -22.20 -1.29
CA ILE A 78 5.22 -22.87 -1.81
C ILE A 78 4.06 -21.90 -2.08
N GLY A 79 3.94 -20.82 -1.29
CA GLY A 79 2.95 -19.78 -1.52
C GLY A 79 3.15 -19.01 -2.83
N LEU A 80 4.39 -18.69 -3.19
CA LEU A 80 4.70 -18.12 -4.51
C LEU A 80 4.48 -19.14 -5.63
N GLN A 81 4.82 -20.41 -5.41
CA GLN A 81 4.57 -21.45 -6.42
C GLN A 81 3.08 -21.56 -6.76
N ILE A 82 2.20 -21.50 -5.77
CA ILE A 82 0.74 -21.49 -5.96
C ILE A 82 0.30 -20.32 -6.85
N SER A 83 0.74 -19.09 -6.53
CA SER A 83 0.38 -17.90 -7.32
C SER A 83 0.87 -17.99 -8.78
N ARG A 84 2.13 -18.37 -8.99
CA ARG A 84 2.74 -18.53 -10.32
C ARG A 84 2.07 -19.62 -11.15
N ALA A 85 1.67 -20.71 -10.51
CA ALA A 85 0.90 -21.77 -11.17
C ALA A 85 -0.47 -21.26 -11.65
N CYS A 86 -1.13 -20.40 -10.88
CA CYS A 86 -2.41 -19.81 -11.25
C CYS A 86 -2.27 -18.80 -12.39
N ASP A 87 -1.23 -17.95 -12.37
CA ASP A 87 -0.92 -17.05 -13.48
C ASP A 87 -0.63 -17.84 -14.77
N GLN A 88 0.11 -18.95 -14.66
CA GLN A 88 0.37 -19.84 -15.79
C GLN A 88 -0.91 -20.52 -16.31
N LEU A 89 -1.78 -20.98 -15.42
CA LEU A 89 -3.09 -21.53 -15.78
C LEU A 89 -3.95 -20.49 -16.51
N TYR A 90 -4.02 -19.27 -15.99
CA TYR A 90 -4.72 -18.16 -16.63
C TYR A 90 -4.21 -17.97 -18.07
N HIS A 91 -2.90 -17.87 -18.26
CA HIS A 91 -2.28 -17.71 -19.57
C HIS A 91 -2.66 -18.86 -20.53
N PHE A 92 -2.61 -20.11 -20.07
CA PHE A 92 -3.01 -21.28 -20.87
C PHE A 92 -4.49 -21.26 -21.26
N LEU A 93 -5.36 -20.74 -20.39
CA LEU A 93 -6.80 -20.66 -20.65
C LEU A 93 -7.17 -19.51 -21.60
N VAL A 94 -6.46 -18.38 -21.58
CA VAL A 94 -6.77 -17.22 -22.43
C VAL A 94 -6.03 -17.22 -23.77
N THR A 95 -4.92 -17.98 -23.88
CA THR A 95 -4.09 -18.05 -25.10
C THR A 95 -4.13 -19.47 -25.68
N PRO A 96 -5.00 -19.75 -26.67
CA PRO A 96 -5.14 -21.08 -27.28
C PRO A 96 -3.80 -21.62 -27.79
N GLY A 97 -3.50 -22.89 -27.46
CA GLY A 97 -2.29 -23.58 -27.90
C GLY A 97 -1.01 -23.26 -27.11
N SER A 98 -1.07 -22.38 -26.11
CA SER A 98 0.10 -22.01 -25.30
C SER A 98 0.52 -23.07 -24.27
N GLY A 99 -0.33 -24.05 -23.98
CA GLY A 99 -0.03 -25.16 -23.08
C GLY A 99 -1.24 -26.04 -22.77
N ASN A 100 -1.10 -26.91 -21.77
CA ASN A 100 -2.16 -27.81 -21.31
C ASN A 100 -2.61 -27.42 -19.88
N ALA A 101 -3.62 -26.57 -19.79
CA ALA A 101 -4.19 -26.11 -18.52
C ALA A 101 -4.70 -27.27 -17.67
N ASP A 102 -5.33 -28.28 -18.29
CA ASP A 102 -5.90 -29.42 -17.58
C ASP A 102 -4.83 -30.29 -16.92
N ALA A 103 -3.74 -30.57 -17.63
CA ALA A 103 -2.63 -31.33 -17.08
C ALA A 103 -1.94 -30.60 -15.92
N LEU A 104 -1.70 -29.30 -16.05
CA LEU A 104 -1.13 -28.48 -14.98
C LEU A 104 -2.06 -28.45 -13.76
N LEU A 105 -3.35 -28.26 -13.97
CA LEU A 105 -4.36 -28.23 -12.92
C LEU A 105 -4.46 -29.57 -12.17
N GLN A 106 -4.55 -30.68 -12.91
CA GLN A 106 -4.57 -32.04 -12.34
C GLN A 106 -3.30 -32.33 -11.55
N HIS A 107 -2.14 -31.88 -12.03
CA HIS A 107 -0.87 -32.03 -11.31
C HIS A 107 -0.90 -31.35 -9.95
N TRP A 108 -1.27 -30.06 -9.90
CA TRP A 108 -1.34 -29.30 -8.66
C TRP A 108 -2.40 -29.84 -7.70
N GLN A 109 -3.57 -30.23 -8.19
CA GLN A 109 -4.61 -30.85 -7.36
C GLN A 109 -4.16 -32.20 -6.79
N LYS A 110 -3.45 -33.00 -7.58
CA LYS A 110 -2.88 -34.26 -7.09
C LYS A 110 -1.92 -33.98 -5.94
N MET A 111 -0.95 -33.08 -6.13
CA MET A 111 0.00 -32.69 -5.09
C MET A 111 -0.70 -32.17 -3.83
N ALA A 112 -1.72 -31.32 -3.99
CA ALA A 112 -2.44 -30.72 -2.86
C ALA A 112 -3.27 -31.73 -2.05
N ARG A 113 -3.65 -32.86 -2.66
CA ARG A 113 -4.42 -33.94 -2.03
C ARG A 113 -3.54 -35.05 -1.43
N GLU A 114 -2.22 -34.98 -1.60
CA GLU A 114 -1.32 -35.95 -0.99
C GLU A 114 -1.37 -35.86 0.55
N PRO A 115 -1.37 -36.99 1.29
CA PRO A 115 -1.46 -36.98 2.75
C PRO A 115 -0.36 -36.14 3.43
N ASN A 116 0.83 -36.12 2.84
CA ASN A 116 2.02 -35.40 3.29
C ASN A 116 2.17 -34.00 2.66
N ALA A 117 1.16 -33.51 1.92
CA ALA A 117 1.19 -32.14 1.39
C ALA A 117 1.27 -31.12 2.54
N SER A 118 1.98 -30.02 2.29
CA SER A 118 2.13 -28.93 3.27
C SER A 118 0.77 -28.33 3.63
N ALA A 119 0.66 -27.77 4.85
CA ALA A 119 -0.57 -27.13 5.31
C ALA A 119 -1.02 -26.03 4.34
N LEU A 120 -0.08 -25.22 3.84
CA LEU A 120 -0.38 -24.17 2.86
C LEU A 120 -0.96 -24.72 1.56
N LEU A 121 -0.40 -25.81 1.03
CA LEU A 121 -0.92 -26.40 -0.20
C LEU A 121 -2.32 -27.01 0.00
N LYS A 122 -2.58 -27.60 1.17
CA LYS A 122 -3.92 -28.09 1.58
C LYS A 122 -4.95 -26.97 1.79
N GLN A 123 -4.49 -25.76 2.08
CA GLN A 123 -5.33 -24.56 2.21
C GLN A 123 -5.44 -23.76 0.89
N SER A 124 -4.77 -24.20 -0.17
CA SER A 124 -4.77 -23.51 -1.47
C SER A 124 -6.01 -23.83 -2.29
N ILE A 125 -6.23 -23.06 -3.36
CA ILE A 125 -7.33 -23.33 -4.31
C ILE A 125 -7.27 -24.73 -4.90
N PHE A 126 -6.08 -25.33 -5.04
CA PHE A 126 -5.91 -26.65 -5.64
C PHE A 126 -6.44 -27.78 -4.75
N ALA A 127 -6.46 -27.58 -3.43
CA ALA A 127 -7.10 -28.51 -2.51
C ALA A 127 -8.60 -28.22 -2.34
N LEU A 128 -8.96 -26.94 -2.29
CA LEU A 128 -10.29 -26.49 -1.87
C LEU A 128 -11.32 -26.40 -3.01
N LEU A 129 -10.89 -26.24 -4.26
CA LEU A 129 -11.76 -26.05 -5.41
C LEU A 129 -11.66 -27.20 -6.42
N GLU A 130 -12.77 -27.44 -7.12
CA GLU A 130 -12.79 -28.34 -8.27
C GLU A 130 -12.18 -27.65 -9.50
N PRO A 131 -11.71 -28.42 -10.51
CA PRO A 131 -11.07 -27.84 -11.69
C PRO A 131 -11.90 -26.76 -12.39
N GLU A 132 -13.20 -26.99 -12.50
CA GLU A 132 -14.17 -26.13 -13.18
C GLU A 132 -14.34 -24.81 -12.43
N ASP A 133 -14.38 -24.86 -11.10
CA ASP A 133 -14.45 -23.67 -10.26
C ASP A 133 -13.19 -22.81 -10.41
N ILE A 134 -12.01 -23.43 -10.41
CA ILE A 134 -10.74 -22.74 -10.60
C ILE A 134 -10.72 -22.02 -11.97
N LYS A 135 -11.05 -22.74 -13.05
CA LYS A 135 -11.11 -22.16 -14.40
C LYS A 135 -12.09 -20.99 -14.49
N GLU A 136 -13.27 -21.14 -13.92
CA GLU A 136 -14.30 -20.11 -14.00
C GLU A 136 -13.95 -18.90 -13.12
N PHE A 137 -13.15 -19.03 -12.05
CA PHE A 137 -12.61 -17.86 -11.33
C PHE A 137 -11.49 -17.18 -12.12
N LEU A 138 -10.55 -17.96 -12.68
CA LEU A 138 -9.47 -17.45 -13.52
C LEU A 138 -10.01 -16.69 -14.75
N LEU A 139 -11.09 -17.17 -15.34
CA LEU A 139 -11.72 -16.59 -16.52
C LEU A 139 -12.80 -15.55 -16.22
N SER A 140 -13.04 -15.24 -14.94
CA SER A 140 -14.02 -14.23 -14.54
C SER A 140 -13.68 -12.84 -15.11
N PRO A 141 -14.67 -11.97 -15.38
CA PRO A 141 -14.42 -10.62 -15.87
C PRO A 141 -13.48 -9.80 -14.98
N ASP A 142 -13.63 -9.90 -13.65
CA ASP A 142 -12.75 -9.22 -12.70
C ASP A 142 -11.30 -9.72 -12.77
N ASN A 143 -11.09 -11.03 -12.89
CA ASN A 143 -9.74 -11.58 -13.00
C ASN A 143 -9.07 -11.28 -14.35
N ARG A 144 -9.84 -11.27 -15.45
CA ARG A 144 -9.33 -10.83 -16.76
C ARG A 144 -8.87 -9.39 -16.72
N LEU A 145 -9.71 -8.49 -16.19
CA LEU A 145 -9.35 -7.09 -16.01
C LEU A 145 -8.14 -6.95 -15.08
N TRP A 146 -8.05 -7.77 -14.03
CA TRP A 146 -6.90 -7.79 -13.12
C TRP A 146 -5.58 -8.11 -13.82
N HIS A 147 -5.52 -9.12 -14.68
CA HIS A 147 -4.28 -9.39 -15.43
C HIS A 147 -3.92 -8.25 -16.39
N THR A 148 -4.91 -7.61 -17.02
CA THR A 148 -4.66 -6.39 -17.79
C THR A 148 -4.11 -5.26 -16.91
N ILE A 149 -4.62 -5.09 -15.69
CA ILE A 149 -4.11 -4.12 -14.71
C ILE A 149 -2.64 -4.38 -14.36
N LEU A 150 -2.30 -5.65 -14.09
CA LEU A 150 -0.94 -6.08 -13.79
C LEU A 150 0.01 -5.70 -14.93
N ASP A 151 -0.31 -6.10 -16.15
CA ASP A 151 0.51 -5.80 -17.34
C ASP A 151 0.70 -4.29 -17.54
N ARG A 152 -0.37 -3.49 -17.40
CA ARG A 152 -0.28 -2.02 -17.52
C ARG A 152 0.51 -1.38 -16.40
N THR A 153 0.46 -1.95 -15.20
CA THR A 153 1.19 -1.42 -14.05
C THR A 153 2.68 -1.75 -14.14
N GLU A 154 3.05 -2.96 -14.57
CA GLU A 154 4.45 -3.28 -14.88
C GLU A 154 5.00 -2.37 -15.98
N ARG A 155 4.20 -2.13 -17.02
CA ARG A 155 4.55 -1.20 -18.08
C ARG A 155 4.69 0.24 -17.57
N PHE A 156 3.84 0.66 -16.65
CA PHE A 156 3.96 1.95 -15.96
C PHE A 156 5.25 2.04 -15.13
N LEU A 157 5.65 0.99 -14.41
CA LEU A 157 6.93 0.96 -13.70
C LEU A 157 8.12 1.13 -14.64
N GLN A 158 8.08 0.52 -15.83
CA GLN A 158 9.12 0.75 -16.86
C GLN A 158 9.15 2.21 -17.33
N LEU A 159 8.01 2.88 -17.39
CA LEU A 159 7.93 4.30 -17.75
C LEU A 159 8.43 5.20 -16.61
N LEU A 160 8.22 4.81 -15.34
CA LEU A 160 8.78 5.49 -14.17
C LEU A 160 10.30 5.41 -14.14
N GLU A 161 10.86 4.25 -14.51
CA GLU A 161 12.31 4.02 -14.55
C GLU A 161 13.00 4.61 -15.80
N ALA A 162 12.24 4.91 -16.85
CA ALA A 162 12.77 5.52 -18.06
C ALA A 162 13.25 6.95 -17.79
N GLU A 163 14.19 7.43 -18.62
CA GLU A 163 14.65 8.83 -18.54
C GLU A 163 13.44 9.77 -18.68
N GLY A 164 13.12 10.46 -17.59
CA GLY A 164 11.95 11.31 -17.48
C GLY A 164 12.08 12.59 -18.28
N GLU A 165 10.94 13.25 -18.50
CA GLU A 165 10.97 14.64 -18.97
C GLU A 165 11.59 15.52 -17.88
N PRO A 166 12.41 16.52 -18.26
CA PRO A 166 12.95 17.45 -17.29
C PRO A 166 11.81 18.16 -16.57
N VAL A 167 11.87 18.17 -15.24
CA VAL A 167 10.97 18.99 -14.43
C VAL A 167 11.29 20.46 -14.72
N LEU A 168 10.34 21.17 -15.31
CA LEU A 168 10.53 22.55 -15.79
C LEU A 168 10.62 23.60 -14.67
N TRP A 169 10.37 23.20 -13.43
CA TRP A 169 10.29 24.11 -12.30
C TRP A 169 11.35 23.81 -11.25
N SER A 170 12.06 24.85 -10.83
CA SER A 170 12.94 24.81 -9.67
C SER A 170 12.15 24.75 -8.36
N ALA A 171 12.82 24.34 -7.28
CA ALA A 171 12.22 24.33 -5.96
C ALA A 171 11.72 25.73 -5.54
N ASP A 172 12.52 26.77 -5.82
CA ASP A 172 12.18 28.16 -5.49
C ASP A 172 10.95 28.66 -6.25
N GLU A 173 10.68 28.15 -7.46
CA GLU A 173 9.48 28.50 -8.23
C GLU A 173 8.22 27.77 -7.75
N MET A 174 8.39 26.64 -7.06
CA MET A 174 7.32 25.78 -6.56
C MET A 174 6.94 26.09 -5.11
N THR A 175 7.87 26.63 -4.31
CA THR A 175 7.63 26.94 -2.90
C THR A 175 7.57 28.44 -2.66
N PRO A 176 6.47 28.97 -2.09
CA PRO A 176 6.45 30.35 -1.63
C PRO A 176 7.42 30.56 -0.47
N ALA A 177 7.69 31.82 -0.12
CA ALA A 177 8.36 32.13 1.14
C ALA A 177 7.61 31.48 2.31
N ALA A 178 8.36 30.82 3.21
CA ALA A 178 7.75 30.09 4.30
C ALA A 178 6.97 31.04 5.22
N ARG A 179 5.74 30.64 5.55
CA ARG A 179 4.89 31.41 6.48
C ARG A 179 5.32 31.24 7.94
N ASN A 180 6.13 30.23 8.21
CA ASN A 180 6.63 29.87 9.53
C ASN A 180 8.09 29.45 9.39
N THR A 181 8.98 30.11 10.13
CA THR A 181 10.44 29.85 10.09
C THR A 181 10.79 28.40 10.45
N HIS A 182 9.94 27.71 11.22
CA HIS A 182 10.10 26.28 11.50
C HIS A 182 10.07 25.44 10.23
N LEU A 183 9.22 25.79 9.26
CA LEU A 183 9.00 25.01 8.03
C LEU A 183 10.15 25.14 7.02
N GLU A 184 10.96 26.20 7.09
CA GLU A 184 12.09 26.43 6.17
C GLU A 184 13.14 25.31 6.24
N CYS A 185 13.34 24.77 7.44
CA CYS A 185 14.30 23.72 7.75
C CYS A 185 13.64 22.40 8.16
N PHE A 186 12.30 22.35 8.19
CA PHE A 186 11.56 21.15 8.56
C PHE A 186 11.79 20.04 7.52
N LYS A 187 12.12 18.83 7.99
CA LYS A 187 12.25 17.64 7.15
C LYS A 187 11.08 16.71 7.47
N PRO A 188 10.04 16.65 6.62
CA PRO A 188 8.89 15.82 6.89
C PRO A 188 9.26 14.34 6.89
N VAL A 189 8.73 13.62 7.86
CA VAL A 189 8.78 12.16 7.91
C VAL A 189 7.44 11.63 7.40
N VAL A 190 7.50 10.79 6.37
CA VAL A 190 6.35 10.05 5.85
C VAL A 190 6.65 8.57 6.04
N MET A 191 5.89 7.94 6.93
CA MET A 191 5.80 6.48 6.98
C MET A 191 4.67 6.07 6.04
N ASP A 192 5.02 5.64 4.83
CA ASP A 192 4.04 5.27 3.81
C ASP A 192 3.40 3.92 4.13
N HIS A 193 2.09 3.89 3.98
CA HIS A 193 1.26 2.74 4.32
C HIS A 193 0.42 2.23 3.14
N SER A 194 0.74 2.63 1.90
CA SER A 194 -0.05 2.31 0.71
C SER A 194 -0.15 0.82 0.39
N ILE A 195 0.74 0.00 0.95
CA ILE A 195 0.79 -1.45 0.72
C ILE A 195 -0.23 -2.21 1.59
N ARG A 196 -0.62 -1.67 2.75
CA ARG A 196 -1.60 -2.31 3.65
C ARG A 196 -2.87 -1.48 3.80
N GLU A 197 -2.79 -0.16 3.89
CA GLU A 197 -3.95 0.63 4.27
C GLU A 197 -5.14 0.47 3.30
N PRO A 198 -4.98 0.59 1.97
CA PRO A 198 -6.08 0.34 1.02
C PRO A 198 -6.75 -1.05 1.12
N ALA A 199 -6.08 -2.05 1.71
CA ALA A 199 -6.65 -3.38 1.94
C ALA A 199 -7.85 -3.35 2.89
N THR A 200 -7.97 -2.28 3.69
CA THR A 200 -9.06 -2.13 4.66
C THR A 200 -10.38 -1.74 4.01
N ASN A 201 -10.36 -1.29 2.75
CA ASN A 201 -11.54 -0.81 2.04
C ASN A 201 -11.77 -1.56 0.71
N THR A 202 -10.74 -2.09 0.06
CA THR A 202 -10.92 -2.79 -1.22
C THR A 202 -11.76 -4.07 -1.07
N PRO A 203 -12.80 -4.29 -1.90
CA PRO A 203 -13.61 -5.50 -1.82
C PRO A 203 -12.96 -6.71 -2.48
N PHE A 204 -11.79 -6.52 -3.10
CA PHE A 204 -11.02 -7.57 -3.74
C PHE A 204 -9.92 -8.15 -2.86
N GLY A 205 -9.57 -7.43 -1.78
CA GLY A 205 -8.36 -7.68 -1.02
C GLY A 205 -7.08 -7.45 -1.84
N HIS A 206 -5.95 -7.89 -1.29
CA HIS A 206 -4.63 -7.76 -1.92
C HIS A 206 -4.07 -9.13 -2.28
N SER A 207 -3.22 -9.20 -3.30
CA SER A 207 -2.29 -10.33 -3.50
C SER A 207 -0.86 -9.93 -3.13
N GLY A 208 0.04 -10.90 -2.91
CA GLY A 208 1.45 -10.60 -2.69
C GLY A 208 2.07 -9.82 -3.85
N TYR A 209 1.74 -10.17 -5.10
CA TYR A 209 2.27 -9.46 -6.27
C TYR A 209 1.72 -8.05 -6.43
N MET A 210 0.43 -7.83 -6.13
CA MET A 210 -0.14 -6.48 -6.06
C MET A 210 0.62 -5.59 -5.09
N LYS A 211 0.91 -6.10 -3.88
CA LYS A 211 1.68 -5.38 -2.86
C LYS A 211 3.09 -5.04 -3.36
N TYR A 212 3.73 -5.93 -4.11
CA TYR A 212 5.03 -5.70 -4.72
C TYR A 212 4.99 -4.56 -5.74
N LEU A 213 4.00 -4.53 -6.63
CA LEU A 213 3.84 -3.44 -7.59
C LEU A 213 3.59 -2.10 -6.89
N THR A 214 2.73 -2.07 -5.87
CA THR A 214 2.51 -0.88 -5.04
C THR A 214 3.81 -0.42 -4.38
N LEU A 215 4.62 -1.33 -3.82
CA LEU A 215 5.93 -1.01 -3.24
C LEU A 215 6.82 -0.28 -4.25
N LYS A 216 6.91 -0.79 -5.49
CA LYS A 216 7.73 -0.18 -6.53
C LYS A 216 7.27 1.22 -6.89
N ILE A 217 5.95 1.46 -6.94
CA ILE A 217 5.40 2.80 -7.17
C ILE A 217 5.80 3.75 -6.03
N VAL A 218 5.61 3.36 -4.76
CA VAL A 218 5.92 4.25 -3.63
C VAL A 218 7.41 4.50 -3.46
N GLN A 219 8.26 3.51 -3.77
CA GLN A 219 9.72 3.68 -3.82
C GLN A 219 10.13 4.68 -4.91
N ALA A 220 9.51 4.63 -6.09
CA ALA A 220 9.75 5.59 -7.16
C ALA A 220 9.35 7.03 -6.76
N MET A 221 8.41 7.19 -5.83
CA MET A 221 8.04 8.48 -5.26
C MET A 221 9.01 8.99 -4.19
N GLY A 222 10.03 8.21 -3.82
CA GLY A 222 11.04 8.60 -2.83
C GLY A 222 10.66 8.28 -1.39
N MET A 223 9.59 7.51 -1.17
CA MET A 223 9.21 7.08 0.18
C MET A 223 10.30 6.16 0.74
N LYS A 224 10.84 6.50 1.92
CA LYS A 224 11.94 5.78 2.58
C LYS A 224 11.46 4.86 3.69
N ASP A 225 10.45 5.27 4.45
CA ASP A 225 9.88 4.51 5.55
C ASP A 225 8.57 3.88 5.07
N ILE A 226 8.54 2.56 4.85
CA ILE A 226 7.40 1.89 4.21
C ILE A 226 6.93 0.70 5.06
N ALA A 227 5.68 0.75 5.51
CA ALA A 227 5.00 -0.37 6.16
C ALA A 227 4.70 -1.47 5.12
N ILE A 228 5.51 -2.53 5.10
CA ILE A 228 5.49 -3.55 4.05
C ILE A 228 4.48 -4.68 4.32
N ALA A 229 4.34 -5.08 5.59
CA ALA A 229 3.54 -6.24 5.97
C ALA A 229 2.89 -6.06 7.35
N GLY A 230 1.60 -6.41 7.45
CA GLY A 230 0.85 -6.47 8.70
C GLY A 230 0.70 -7.90 9.21
N LEU A 231 1.49 -8.30 10.20
CA LEU A 231 1.62 -9.67 10.70
C LEU A 231 0.69 -9.94 11.89
N TYR A 232 -0.61 -9.74 11.68
CA TYR A 232 -1.68 -9.89 12.69
C TYR A 232 -2.48 -11.19 12.56
N TYR A 233 -2.02 -12.11 11.71
CA TYR A 233 -2.78 -13.28 11.27
C TYR A 233 -2.23 -14.61 11.81
N LYS A 234 -1.34 -14.54 12.80
CA LYS A 234 -0.71 -15.70 13.44
C LYS A 234 -0.08 -16.62 12.40
N ASP A 235 -0.41 -17.90 12.45
CA ASP A 235 0.08 -18.94 11.54
C ASP A 235 -0.65 -18.96 10.18
N SER A 236 -1.63 -18.08 9.98
CA SER A 236 -2.38 -18.05 8.72
C SER A 236 -1.50 -17.45 7.63
N TYR A 237 -1.30 -18.20 6.55
CA TYR A 237 -0.62 -17.68 5.39
C TYR A 237 -1.51 -16.68 4.64
N THR A 238 -1.06 -15.44 4.52
CA THR A 238 -1.81 -14.35 3.89
C THR A 238 -0.94 -13.62 2.87
N PRO A 239 -1.54 -12.70 2.09
CA PRO A 239 -0.78 -11.80 1.21
C PRO A 239 0.30 -10.98 1.95
N GLU A 240 0.21 -10.82 3.27
CA GLU A 240 1.19 -10.12 4.11
C GLU A 240 2.50 -10.93 4.25
N THR A 241 2.41 -12.25 4.33
CA THR A 241 3.59 -13.14 4.29
C THR A 241 4.11 -13.28 2.87
N GLN A 242 3.19 -13.40 1.90
CA GLN A 242 3.54 -13.61 0.49
C GLN A 242 4.38 -12.47 -0.09
N ILE A 243 4.13 -11.21 0.28
CA ILE A 243 4.96 -10.08 -0.17
C ILE A 243 6.41 -10.20 0.30
N LEU A 244 6.65 -10.68 1.53
CA LEU A 244 8.01 -10.89 2.05
C LEU A 244 8.72 -12.02 1.30
N GLU A 245 7.99 -13.08 0.95
CA GLU A 245 8.49 -14.15 0.08
C GLU A 245 8.84 -13.63 -1.31
N GLU A 246 7.99 -12.78 -1.90
CA GLU A 246 8.21 -12.19 -3.23
C GLU A 246 9.47 -11.31 -3.25
N LEU A 247 9.68 -10.48 -2.22
CA LEU A 247 10.90 -9.68 -2.08
C LEU A 247 12.14 -10.55 -1.91
N HIS A 248 12.05 -11.61 -1.11
CA HIS A 248 13.15 -12.54 -0.88
C HIS A 248 13.53 -13.31 -2.15
N ASP A 249 12.56 -13.87 -2.87
CA ASP A 249 12.76 -14.63 -4.11
C ASP A 249 13.38 -13.73 -5.20
N ARG A 250 12.95 -12.46 -5.27
CA ARG A 250 13.51 -11.45 -6.19
C ARG A 250 14.82 -10.80 -5.72
N LYS A 251 15.28 -11.11 -4.50
CA LYS A 251 16.48 -10.52 -3.88
C LYS A 251 16.41 -8.99 -3.81
N GLU A 252 15.23 -8.47 -3.51
CA GLU A 252 14.98 -7.04 -3.37
C GLU A 252 15.61 -6.51 -2.07
N PRO A 253 16.13 -5.29 -2.06
CA PRO A 253 16.62 -4.67 -0.85
C PRO A 253 15.47 -4.44 0.13
N MET A 254 15.71 -4.75 1.41
CA MET A 254 14.75 -4.58 2.50
C MET A 254 14.89 -3.21 3.19
N ASP A 255 15.83 -2.36 2.76
CA ASP A 255 16.13 -1.10 3.43
C ASP A 255 14.91 -0.19 3.57
N GLY A 256 14.67 0.34 4.77
CA GLY A 256 13.54 1.23 5.03
C GLY A 256 12.16 0.54 5.11
N LEU A 257 12.10 -0.78 4.90
CA LEU A 257 10.88 -1.56 5.07
C LEU A 257 10.62 -1.86 6.55
N ILE A 258 9.35 -1.85 6.92
CA ILE A 258 8.89 -1.96 8.30
C ILE A 258 7.86 -3.08 8.41
N ALA A 259 8.12 -4.07 9.26
CA ALA A 259 7.14 -5.11 9.61
C ALA A 259 6.27 -4.61 10.77
N MET A 260 4.95 -4.72 10.62
CA MET A 260 3.97 -4.28 11.63
C MET A 260 3.34 -5.47 12.34
N PHE A 261 3.26 -5.42 13.67
CA PHE A 261 2.59 -6.45 14.49
C PHE A 261 2.28 -5.91 15.88
N GLY A 262 1.38 -6.58 16.60
CA GLY A 262 1.07 -6.24 17.99
C GLY A 262 2.20 -6.67 18.95
N PRO A 263 2.43 -5.95 20.07
CA PRO A 263 3.45 -6.34 21.06
C PRO A 263 3.04 -7.52 21.96
N GLY A 264 1.79 -7.96 21.88
CA GLY A 264 1.29 -9.14 22.59
C GLY A 264 1.93 -10.43 22.08
N GLU A 265 2.00 -11.46 22.93
CA GLU A 265 2.80 -12.68 22.70
C GLU A 265 2.54 -13.34 21.34
N GLU A 266 1.28 -13.58 20.97
CA GLU A 266 0.95 -14.30 19.74
C GLU A 266 1.39 -13.55 18.47
N ASP A 267 1.01 -12.27 18.33
CA ASP A 267 1.41 -11.43 17.19
C ASP A 267 2.92 -11.16 17.18
N ARG A 268 3.52 -10.98 18.37
CA ARG A 268 4.97 -10.77 18.53
C ARG A 268 5.77 -11.94 17.99
N VAL A 269 5.40 -13.18 18.31
CA VAL A 269 6.10 -14.38 17.82
C VAL A 269 6.12 -14.41 16.29
N ALA A 270 4.96 -14.22 15.65
CA ALA A 270 4.86 -14.19 14.19
C ALA A 270 5.68 -13.03 13.58
N GLY A 271 5.59 -11.85 14.18
CA GLY A 271 6.36 -10.66 13.78
C GLY A 271 7.88 -10.88 13.79
N LEU A 272 8.38 -11.42 14.90
CA LEU A 272 9.82 -11.69 15.08
C LEU A 272 10.32 -12.82 14.17
N GLU A 273 9.51 -13.85 13.94
CA GLU A 273 9.86 -14.91 12.98
C GLU A 273 10.03 -14.33 11.58
N ALA A 274 9.07 -13.51 11.12
CA ALA A 274 9.15 -12.89 9.81
C ALA A 274 10.37 -11.96 9.69
N ILE A 275 10.65 -11.13 10.71
CA ILE A 275 11.84 -10.27 10.75
C ILE A 275 13.11 -11.11 10.64
N LYS A 276 13.25 -12.21 11.41
CA LYS A 276 14.43 -13.08 11.36
C LYS A 276 14.57 -13.77 10.00
N ARG A 277 13.47 -14.33 9.48
CA ARG A 277 13.45 -15.11 8.24
C ARG A 277 13.75 -14.24 7.01
N PHE A 278 13.12 -13.07 6.94
CA PHE A 278 13.19 -12.20 5.75
C PHE A 278 14.16 -11.03 5.90
N LYS A 279 14.75 -10.85 7.09
CA LYS A 279 15.69 -9.75 7.41
C LYS A 279 15.07 -8.36 7.20
N VAL A 280 13.81 -8.19 7.59
CA VAL A 280 13.15 -6.87 7.57
C VAL A 280 13.85 -5.98 8.62
N PRO A 281 14.35 -4.79 8.25
CA PRO A 281 15.27 -4.05 9.11
C PRO A 281 14.60 -3.27 10.23
N ASN A 282 13.30 -2.99 10.13
CA ASN A 282 12.59 -2.14 11.08
C ASN A 282 11.28 -2.77 11.53
N ALA A 283 10.81 -2.38 12.71
CA ALA A 283 9.58 -2.87 13.31
C ALA A 283 8.63 -1.73 13.69
N PHE A 284 7.34 -2.02 13.60
CA PHE A 284 6.24 -1.18 14.05
C PHE A 284 5.38 -1.99 15.00
N LEU A 285 5.30 -1.53 16.24
CA LEU A 285 4.51 -2.16 17.30
C LEU A 285 3.17 -1.45 17.40
N ASP A 286 2.11 -2.17 17.06
CA ASP A 286 0.74 -1.65 17.05
C ASP A 286 0.08 -1.91 18.41
N LEU A 287 0.02 -0.88 19.25
CA LEU A 287 -0.40 -0.99 20.63
C LEU A 287 -1.75 -0.32 20.85
N THR A 288 -2.74 -1.08 21.34
CA THR A 288 -3.91 -0.47 21.95
C THR A 288 -3.74 -0.30 23.46
N LEU A 289 -4.20 0.84 23.98
CA LEU A 289 -4.30 1.09 25.42
C LEU A 289 -5.68 0.74 25.98
N LYS A 290 -6.64 0.51 25.08
CA LYS A 290 -8.01 0.15 25.41
C LYS A 290 -8.20 -1.34 25.11
N ALA A 291 -8.68 -2.11 26.09
CA ALA A 291 -9.15 -3.45 25.80
C ALA A 291 -10.21 -3.37 24.68
N SER A 292 -9.95 -4.03 23.56
CA SER A 292 -10.85 -4.05 22.40
C SER A 292 -11.06 -5.49 21.98
N VAL A 293 -12.06 -5.72 21.11
CA VAL A 293 -12.30 -7.06 20.54
C VAL A 293 -11.03 -7.64 19.89
N ARG A 294 -10.16 -6.76 19.36
CA ARG A 294 -8.90 -7.10 18.69
C ARG A 294 -7.72 -7.38 19.63
N PHE A 295 -7.75 -6.90 20.86
CA PHE A 295 -6.62 -6.99 21.79
C PHE A 295 -7.11 -7.37 23.19
N GLN A 296 -6.73 -8.57 23.66
CA GLN A 296 -7.06 -9.03 25.01
C GLN A 296 -6.40 -8.15 26.07
N GLN A 297 -6.87 -8.21 27.32
CA GLN A 297 -6.23 -7.50 28.44
C GLN A 297 -4.80 -8.00 28.65
N SER A 298 -3.84 -7.34 28.02
CA SER A 298 -2.41 -7.53 28.26
C SER A 298 -1.90 -6.42 29.17
N ASP A 299 -0.89 -6.72 29.98
CA ASP A 299 -0.01 -5.69 30.52
C ASP A 299 0.72 -5.04 29.34
N PHE A 300 0.12 -3.98 28.79
CA PHE A 300 0.63 -3.31 27.61
C PHE A 300 1.98 -2.63 27.86
N VAL A 301 2.29 -2.30 29.12
CA VAL A 301 3.58 -1.71 29.50
C VAL A 301 4.66 -2.76 29.32
N GLN A 302 4.49 -3.93 29.95
CA GLN A 302 5.47 -5.01 29.88
C GLN A 302 5.57 -5.62 28.49
N SER A 303 4.43 -5.79 27.79
CA SER A 303 4.40 -6.36 26.43
C SER A 303 5.24 -5.55 25.44
N VAL A 304 5.16 -4.21 25.51
CA VAL A 304 6.00 -3.32 24.67
C VAL A 304 7.48 -3.46 25.03
N LEU A 305 7.82 -3.48 26.31
CA LEU A 305 9.22 -3.62 26.73
C LEU A 305 9.82 -4.96 26.30
N ASP A 306 9.07 -6.05 26.43
CA ASP A 306 9.50 -7.38 25.99
C ASP A 306 9.71 -7.41 24.47
N ALA A 307 8.75 -6.88 23.69
CA ALA A 307 8.88 -6.77 22.24
C ALA A 307 10.11 -5.95 21.82
N VAL A 308 10.35 -4.81 22.46
CA VAL A 308 11.50 -3.95 22.14
C VAL A 308 12.82 -4.64 22.50
N ARG A 309 12.89 -5.38 23.61
CA ARG A 309 14.10 -6.12 24.02
C ARG A 309 14.40 -7.28 23.06
N GLU A 310 13.40 -8.07 22.71
CA GLU A 310 13.55 -9.16 21.73
C GLU A 310 13.96 -8.62 20.35
N LEU A 311 13.41 -7.49 19.92
CA LEU A 311 13.82 -6.79 18.69
C LEU A 311 15.25 -6.25 18.78
N ASP A 312 15.65 -5.69 19.92
CA ASP A 312 17.00 -5.18 20.12
C ASP A 312 18.07 -6.28 19.99
N GLU A 313 17.80 -7.48 20.50
CA GLU A 313 18.70 -8.63 20.34
C GLU A 313 18.88 -8.99 18.87
N ILE A 314 17.77 -9.08 18.11
CA ILE A 314 17.79 -9.41 16.68
C ILE A 314 18.51 -8.32 15.87
N PHE A 315 18.15 -7.06 16.11
CA PHE A 315 18.69 -5.94 15.36
C PHE A 315 20.14 -5.63 15.71
N THR A 316 20.58 -5.85 16.94
CA THR A 316 22.00 -5.68 17.31
C THR A 316 22.88 -6.64 16.53
N VAL A 317 22.44 -7.89 16.35
CA VAL A 317 23.18 -8.90 15.57
C VAL A 317 23.19 -8.55 14.08
N ASN A 318 22.08 -8.09 13.53
CA ASN A 318 21.92 -7.89 12.08
C ASN A 318 22.37 -6.51 11.58
N PHE A 319 22.19 -5.46 12.38
CA PHE A 319 22.29 -4.05 11.96
C PHE A 319 23.11 -3.17 12.91
N GLY A 320 23.60 -3.72 14.03
CA GLY A 320 24.37 -2.98 15.03
C GLY A 320 23.51 -2.28 16.08
N SER A 321 24.19 -1.60 17.02
CA SER A 321 23.58 -1.10 18.26
C SER A 321 22.93 0.27 18.14
N ASN A 322 23.30 1.09 17.15
CA ASN A 322 22.76 2.43 16.97
C ASN A 322 21.73 2.47 15.83
N PRO A 323 20.43 2.59 16.12
CA PRO A 323 19.39 2.65 15.09
C PRO A 323 19.16 4.06 14.54
N TYR A 324 19.78 5.09 15.12
CA TYR A 324 19.53 6.47 14.73
C TYR A 324 20.18 6.78 13.39
N ARG A 325 19.34 7.04 12.39
CA ARG A 325 19.78 7.46 11.05
C ARG A 325 20.36 8.87 11.03
N THR A 326 21.37 9.07 10.19
CA THR A 326 21.72 10.42 9.72
C THR A 326 20.66 10.91 8.73
N ALA A 327 20.78 12.15 8.24
CA ALA A 327 19.87 12.67 7.22
C ALA A 327 19.93 11.90 5.88
N GLU A 328 20.99 11.14 5.64
CA GLU A 328 21.28 10.45 4.39
C GLU A 328 21.00 8.93 4.49
N ASP A 329 20.98 8.38 5.70
CA ASP A 329 20.83 6.94 5.92
C ASP A 329 19.36 6.48 5.89
N LYS A 330 19.15 5.28 5.34
CA LYS A 330 17.89 4.54 5.52
C LYS A 330 17.87 3.94 6.93
N GLY A 331 16.74 4.05 7.61
CA GLY A 331 16.59 3.50 8.97
C GLY A 331 16.84 2.00 8.99
N MET A 332 17.68 1.54 9.93
CA MET A 332 17.95 0.13 10.20
C MET A 332 17.94 -0.15 11.69
N GLY A 333 17.23 -1.18 12.11
CA GLY A 333 17.05 -1.54 13.51
C GLY A 333 16.16 -0.58 14.29
N GLU A 334 15.33 0.21 13.59
CA GLU A 334 14.40 1.16 14.18
C GLU A 334 13.15 0.46 14.69
N VAL A 335 12.66 0.88 15.87
CA VAL A 335 11.36 0.49 16.38
C VAL A 335 10.45 1.73 16.45
N SER A 336 9.24 1.58 15.93
CA SER A 336 8.17 2.56 16.01
C SER A 336 7.04 2.01 16.86
N VAL A 337 6.43 2.82 17.73
CA VAL A 337 5.30 2.40 18.56
C VAL A 337 4.07 3.22 18.21
N ASN A 338 3.01 2.58 17.73
CA ASN A 338 1.73 3.22 17.47
C ASN A 338 0.78 3.06 18.65
N LEU A 339 0.20 4.17 19.07
CA LEU A 339 -0.79 4.24 20.13
C LEU A 339 -2.18 4.31 19.47
N VAL A 340 -2.73 3.12 19.20
CA VAL A 340 -4.03 2.91 18.55
C VAL A 340 -5.15 3.46 19.42
N ASP A 341 -6.06 4.24 18.81
CA ASP A 341 -7.23 4.84 19.46
C ASP A 341 -6.89 5.63 20.73
N LEU A 342 -5.74 6.33 20.74
CA LEU A 342 -5.25 7.03 21.92
C LEU A 342 -6.18 8.16 22.34
N MET A 343 -6.77 8.88 21.38
CA MET A 343 -7.72 9.97 21.67
C MET A 343 -8.97 9.43 22.37
N GLU A 344 -9.47 8.28 21.94
CA GLU A 344 -10.62 7.60 22.53
C GLU A 344 -10.30 7.00 23.89
N PHE A 345 -9.09 6.49 24.09
CA PHE A 345 -8.63 6.02 25.40
C PHE A 345 -8.56 7.17 26.42
N LEU A 346 -8.05 8.32 26.00
CA LEU A 346 -7.90 9.52 26.83
C LEU A 346 -9.22 10.29 27.04
N GLU A 347 -10.27 9.94 26.28
CA GLU A 347 -11.50 10.72 26.16
C GLU A 347 -11.21 12.20 25.88
N LEU A 348 -10.31 12.46 24.91
CA LEU A 348 -9.88 13.80 24.54
C LEU A 348 -11.09 14.65 24.11
N ARG A 349 -11.28 15.77 24.80
CA ARG A 349 -12.35 16.74 24.53
C ARG A 349 -11.85 17.86 23.63
N THR A 350 -12.79 18.57 23.01
CA THR A 350 -12.50 19.67 22.05
C THR A 350 -11.77 20.86 22.68
N ASP A 351 -11.80 21.01 24.00
CA ASP A 351 -11.04 22.02 24.74
C ASP A 351 -9.60 21.58 25.08
N GLY A 352 -9.21 20.38 24.63
CA GLY A 352 -7.91 19.77 24.91
C GLY A 352 -7.82 19.07 26.28
N SER A 353 -8.90 19.05 27.08
CA SER A 353 -8.92 18.29 28.32
C SER A 353 -9.07 16.79 28.07
N MET A 354 -8.49 15.98 28.96
CA MET A 354 -8.53 14.51 28.92
C MET A 354 -9.12 13.98 30.23
N GLU A 355 -9.58 12.74 30.26
CA GLU A 355 -9.96 12.07 31.51
C GLU A 355 -8.70 11.84 32.37
N ALA A 356 -8.73 12.33 33.62
CA ALA A 356 -7.53 12.44 34.45
C ALA A 356 -6.92 11.07 34.81
N SER A 357 -7.74 10.06 35.09
CA SER A 357 -7.25 8.72 35.42
C SER A 357 -6.60 8.02 34.23
N LYS A 358 -7.17 8.16 33.03
CA LYS A 358 -6.64 7.65 31.76
C LYS A 358 -5.36 8.35 31.36
N GLN A 359 -5.33 9.68 31.48
CA GLN A 359 -4.12 10.46 31.27
C GLN A 359 -3.02 10.00 32.22
N GLN A 360 -3.29 9.90 33.53
CA GLN A 360 -2.31 9.43 34.50
C GLN A 360 -1.81 8.00 34.20
N GLN A 361 -2.70 7.12 33.75
CA GLN A 361 -2.35 5.75 33.35
C GLN A 361 -1.36 5.74 32.16
N ALA A 362 -1.65 6.51 31.10
CA ALA A 362 -0.75 6.63 29.95
C ALA A 362 0.59 7.28 30.33
N GLU A 363 0.58 8.36 31.12
CA GLU A 363 1.80 9.04 31.55
C GLU A 363 2.69 8.14 32.42
N SER A 364 2.08 7.29 33.26
CA SER A 364 2.79 6.29 34.05
C SER A 364 3.47 5.26 33.17
N ALA A 365 2.79 4.74 32.15
CA ALA A 365 3.37 3.84 31.16
C ALA A 365 4.54 4.50 30.41
N PHE A 366 4.37 5.75 29.95
CA PHE A 366 5.42 6.51 29.27
C PHE A 366 6.63 6.76 30.18
N ALA A 367 6.42 6.97 31.48
CA ALA A 367 7.51 7.12 32.44
C ALA A 367 8.33 5.82 32.55
N VAL A 368 7.67 4.67 32.63
CA VAL A 368 8.34 3.36 32.67
C VAL A 368 9.12 3.10 31.38
N TRP A 369 8.50 3.28 30.20
CA TRP A 369 9.19 3.09 28.92
C TRP A 369 10.41 3.98 28.75
N ARG A 370 10.31 5.26 29.12
CA ARG A 370 11.45 6.19 29.04
C ARG A 370 12.57 5.89 30.02
N GLN A 371 12.32 5.12 31.08
CA GLN A 371 13.37 4.70 32.00
C GLN A 371 14.11 3.46 31.49
N ASP A 372 13.49 2.67 30.60
CA ASP A 372 14.12 1.49 30.01
C ASP A 372 15.21 1.90 28.97
N PRO A 373 16.47 1.47 29.15
CA PRO A 373 17.56 1.85 28.24
C PRO A 373 17.37 1.34 26.81
N THR A 374 16.77 0.15 26.65
CA THR A 374 16.56 -0.47 25.35
C THR A 374 15.47 0.26 24.58
N PHE A 375 14.37 0.63 25.26
CA PHE A 375 13.33 1.48 24.70
C PHE A 375 13.89 2.81 24.21
N ARG A 376 14.63 3.54 25.05
CA ARG A 376 15.24 4.83 24.67
C ARG A 376 16.18 4.71 23.46
N ARG A 377 16.87 3.58 23.35
CA ARG A 377 17.82 3.33 22.25
C ARG A 377 17.07 3.02 20.95
N ARG A 378 16.08 2.15 20.99
CA ARG A 378 15.45 1.55 19.79
C ARG A 378 14.20 2.26 19.31
N VAL A 379 13.42 2.86 20.23
CA VAL A 379 12.17 3.52 19.87
C VAL A 379 12.44 4.92 19.36
N VAL A 380 12.34 5.07 18.04
CA VAL A 380 12.68 6.29 17.30
C VAL A 380 11.46 7.08 16.85
N ALA A 381 10.26 6.48 16.91
CA ALA A 381 9.00 7.13 16.61
C ALA A 381 7.87 6.67 17.55
N ILE A 382 7.04 7.63 17.98
CA ILE A 382 5.72 7.41 18.56
C ILE A 382 4.70 7.85 17.51
N LEU A 383 3.76 6.97 17.22
CA LEU A 383 2.64 7.24 16.32
C LEU A 383 1.34 7.27 17.09
N THR A 384 0.36 7.97 16.54
CA THR A 384 -0.98 8.00 17.09
C THR A 384 -2.01 8.12 16.00
N GLU A 385 -3.16 7.51 16.26
CA GLU A 385 -4.35 7.58 15.44
C GLU A 385 -5.61 7.69 16.31
N GLU A 386 -6.71 8.00 15.66
CA GLU A 386 -8.08 7.84 16.16
C GLU A 386 -8.81 6.94 15.16
N GLY A 387 -9.67 6.02 15.59
CA GLY A 387 -10.13 4.93 14.74
C GLY A 387 -11.36 5.25 13.89
N ARG A 388 -11.96 6.45 13.98
CA ARG A 388 -13.36 6.67 13.59
C ARG A 388 -13.64 7.88 12.69
N GLY A 389 -12.66 8.72 12.39
CA GLY A 389 -12.88 10.00 11.73
C GLY A 389 -13.65 11.01 12.59
N CYS A 390 -13.60 10.88 13.92
CA CYS A 390 -14.37 11.74 14.84
C CYS A 390 -13.57 12.94 15.34
N ALA A 391 -12.24 12.85 15.36
CA ALA A 391 -11.39 13.94 15.80
C ALA A 391 -11.32 15.07 14.77
N ASN A 392 -11.23 16.30 15.26
CA ASN A 392 -10.94 17.47 14.44
C ASN A 392 -9.43 17.75 14.42
N HIS A 393 -8.98 18.64 13.55
CA HIS A 393 -7.55 18.96 13.39
C HIS A 393 -6.89 19.57 14.64
N LEU A 394 -7.64 20.28 15.49
CA LEU A 394 -7.12 20.85 16.74
C LEU A 394 -6.88 19.76 17.80
N ASP A 395 -7.67 18.69 17.80
CA ASP A 395 -7.48 17.55 18.71
C ASP A 395 -6.10 16.93 18.50
N TYR A 396 -5.67 16.80 17.24
CA TYR A 396 -4.30 16.38 16.89
C TYR A 396 -3.24 17.36 17.40
N ALA A 397 -3.46 18.67 17.31
CA ALA A 397 -2.56 19.67 17.88
C ALA A 397 -2.42 19.51 19.40
N TYR A 398 -3.53 19.34 20.12
CA TYR A 398 -3.51 19.12 21.58
C TYR A 398 -2.71 17.86 21.92
N LEU A 399 -2.99 16.76 21.22
CA LEU A 399 -2.35 15.48 21.47
C LEU A 399 -0.85 15.51 21.17
N VAL A 400 -0.43 16.10 20.05
CA VAL A 400 0.99 16.21 19.68
C VAL A 400 1.76 17.05 20.69
N ARG A 401 1.21 18.19 21.14
CA ARG A 401 1.85 18.99 22.19
C ARG A 401 1.98 18.24 23.49
N TRP A 402 1.00 17.40 23.83
CA TRP A 402 1.06 16.57 25.03
C TRP A 402 2.13 15.48 24.88
N LEU A 403 2.10 14.68 23.81
CA LEU A 403 3.10 13.65 23.51
C LEU A 403 4.53 14.21 23.49
N ARG A 404 4.75 15.39 22.91
CA ARG A 404 6.06 16.04 22.84
C ARG A 404 6.67 16.35 24.21
N ARG A 405 5.87 16.57 25.27
CA ARG A 405 6.37 16.76 26.64
C ARG A 405 6.97 15.48 27.20
N HIS A 406 6.45 14.32 26.80
CA HIS A 406 6.93 13.03 27.24
C HIS A 406 8.08 12.54 26.35
N PHE A 407 8.01 12.79 25.04
CA PHE A 407 8.97 12.29 24.05
C PHE A 407 9.61 13.47 23.26
N PRO A 408 10.51 14.25 23.88
CA PRO A 408 11.06 15.46 23.28
C PRO A 408 11.91 15.19 22.03
N ASP A 409 12.67 14.10 22.00
CA ASP A 409 13.62 13.77 20.92
C ASP A 409 13.13 12.66 19.98
N THR A 410 11.96 12.07 20.25
CA THR A 410 11.38 10.99 19.44
C THR A 410 10.53 11.57 18.32
N ARG A 411 10.50 10.91 17.15
CA ARG A 411 9.58 11.35 16.08
C ARG A 411 8.13 11.17 16.53
N ILE A 412 7.28 12.15 16.25
CA ILE A 412 5.83 12.04 16.47
C ILE A 412 5.14 12.08 15.12
N LEU A 413 4.45 11.00 14.75
CA LEU A 413 3.71 10.91 13.50
C LEU A 413 2.22 10.73 13.80
N VAL A 414 1.37 11.31 12.95
CA VAL A 414 -0.08 11.20 13.09
C VAL A 414 -0.69 10.44 11.91
N HIS A 415 -1.71 9.64 12.19
CA HIS A 415 -2.58 9.01 11.21
C HIS A 415 -4.01 9.48 11.50
N ALA A 416 -4.66 10.06 10.50
CA ALA A 416 -5.97 10.67 10.67
C ALA A 416 -6.99 10.05 9.75
N HIS A 417 -8.06 9.47 10.30
CA HIS A 417 -9.13 8.93 9.50
C HIS A 417 -10.08 10.05 9.06
N ALA A 418 -10.66 9.88 7.88
CA ALA A 418 -11.68 10.78 7.38
C ALA A 418 -13.03 10.41 8.01
N GLY A 419 -13.77 11.43 8.44
CA GLY A 419 -15.12 11.26 8.96
C GLY A 419 -15.97 12.50 8.75
N ARG A 420 -16.43 13.14 9.83
CA ARG A 420 -17.32 14.32 9.70
C ARG A 420 -16.53 15.55 9.26
N GLY A 421 -16.53 15.81 7.95
CA GLY A 421 -15.80 16.92 7.33
C GLY A 421 -14.42 16.51 6.82
N ASN A 422 -13.73 17.42 6.12
CA ASN A 422 -12.40 17.16 5.55
C ASN A 422 -11.26 17.49 6.54
N THR A 423 -11.34 17.01 7.77
CA THR A 423 -10.42 17.39 8.86
C THR A 423 -9.09 16.63 8.84
N GLN A 424 -9.01 15.47 8.18
CA GLN A 424 -7.85 14.58 8.23
C GLN A 424 -6.58 15.14 7.57
N ASP A 425 -6.73 15.84 6.43
CA ASP A 425 -5.58 16.48 5.77
C ASP A 425 -5.12 17.71 6.57
N ALA A 426 -6.06 18.48 7.13
CA ALA A 426 -5.76 19.61 8.00
C ALA A 426 -5.09 19.16 9.31
N ALA A 427 -5.53 18.03 9.90
CA ALA A 427 -4.97 17.44 11.10
C ALA A 427 -3.47 17.13 10.94
N SER A 428 -3.07 16.65 9.77
CA SER A 428 -1.68 16.34 9.46
C SER A 428 -0.77 17.58 9.48
N VAL A 429 -1.26 18.69 8.92
CA VAL A 429 -0.54 19.98 8.92
C VAL A 429 -0.51 20.56 10.33
N GLU A 430 -1.65 20.56 11.01
CA GLU A 430 -1.81 21.10 12.35
C GLU A 430 -0.92 20.36 13.36
N ALA A 431 -0.80 19.04 13.23
CA ALA A 431 0.15 18.23 14.00
C ALA A 431 1.60 18.72 13.84
N VAL A 432 2.07 18.94 12.60
CA VAL A 432 3.43 19.43 12.33
C VAL A 432 3.67 20.82 12.92
N LEU A 433 2.71 21.74 12.76
CA LEU A 433 2.80 23.10 13.33
C LEU A 433 2.90 23.10 14.86
N ASN A 434 2.54 22.00 15.51
CA ASN A 434 2.53 21.82 16.96
C ASN A 434 3.60 20.86 17.48
N GLY A 435 4.62 20.57 16.67
CA GLY A 435 5.78 19.78 17.06
C GLY A 435 5.74 18.32 16.59
N GLY A 436 4.84 17.96 15.68
CA GLY A 436 4.86 16.69 14.97
C GLY A 436 5.98 16.65 13.94
N ASN A 437 6.47 15.46 13.62
CA ASN A 437 7.51 15.24 12.60
C ASN A 437 6.95 14.82 11.24
N GLY A 438 5.68 14.45 11.18
CA GLY A 438 4.99 14.16 9.92
C GLY A 438 3.86 13.18 10.11
N VAL A 439 3.69 12.27 9.15
CA VAL A 439 2.50 11.42 9.04
C VAL A 439 2.84 9.94 8.86
N TRP A 440 1.93 9.11 9.32
CA TRP A 440 1.77 7.75 8.84
C TRP A 440 0.50 7.73 7.99
N ALA A 441 0.64 7.44 6.70
CA ALA A 441 -0.42 7.69 5.71
C ALA A 441 -0.18 6.85 4.45
N ALA A 442 -1.21 6.70 3.62
CA ALA A 442 -1.06 6.13 2.27
C ALA A 442 -1.19 7.22 1.18
N VAL A 443 -0.73 6.91 -0.03
CA VAL A 443 -0.81 7.79 -1.20
C VAL A 443 -2.27 8.14 -1.51
N ILE A 444 -3.13 7.12 -1.63
CA ILE A 444 -4.56 7.31 -1.86
C ILE A 444 -5.29 7.37 -0.51
N PRO A 445 -6.26 8.28 -0.33
CA PRO A 445 -7.03 8.40 0.92
C PRO A 445 -8.17 7.37 1.00
N GLN A 446 -8.45 6.62 -0.08
CA GLN A 446 -9.50 5.61 -0.12
C GLN A 446 -9.08 4.32 0.60
N ALA A 447 -9.04 4.39 1.92
CA ALA A 447 -8.94 3.26 2.81
C ALA A 447 -9.86 3.45 4.03
N ALA A 448 -9.81 2.55 5.00
CA ALA A 448 -10.68 2.50 6.16
C ALA A 448 -12.18 2.66 5.80
N GLN A 449 -13.02 3.03 6.77
CA GLN A 449 -14.46 3.23 6.54
C GLN A 449 -14.75 4.52 5.77
N GLY A 450 -14.19 5.66 6.23
CA GLY A 450 -14.43 6.99 5.65
C GLY A 450 -13.29 7.53 4.79
N GLY A 451 -12.12 6.90 4.83
CA GLY A 451 -10.87 7.43 4.28
C GLY A 451 -9.84 7.71 5.37
N HIS A 452 -8.69 8.24 4.97
CA HIS A 452 -7.66 8.78 5.87
C HIS A 452 -6.85 9.89 5.19
N ASN A 453 -5.94 10.51 5.92
CA ASN A 453 -5.03 11.53 5.41
C ASN A 453 -4.11 10.96 4.31
N SER A 454 -3.92 11.71 3.23
CA SER A 454 -3.04 11.28 2.12
C SER A 454 -1.61 11.77 2.34
N SER A 455 -0.63 10.89 2.12
CA SER A 455 0.80 11.25 2.16
C SER A 455 1.14 12.32 1.12
N VAL A 456 0.56 12.22 -0.07
CA VAL A 456 0.78 13.19 -1.16
C VAL A 456 0.11 14.53 -0.84
N VAL A 457 -1.12 14.53 -0.31
CA VAL A 457 -1.81 15.77 0.08
C VAL A 457 -1.11 16.45 1.24
N PHE A 458 -0.58 15.70 2.21
CA PHE A 458 0.24 16.23 3.29
C PHE A 458 1.50 16.93 2.76
N LEU A 459 2.27 16.25 1.88
CA LEU A 459 3.48 16.82 1.30
C LEU A 459 3.18 18.05 0.43
N ASP A 460 2.09 18.01 -0.32
CA ASP A 460 1.59 19.14 -1.11
C ASP A 460 1.23 20.36 -0.23
N ASN A 461 0.58 20.14 0.91
CA ASN A 461 0.27 21.20 1.87
C ASN A 461 1.54 21.80 2.47
N LEU A 462 2.54 20.97 2.80
CA LEU A 462 3.82 21.47 3.30
C LEU A 462 4.57 22.31 2.25
N LEU A 463 4.54 21.90 0.98
CA LEU A 463 5.08 22.71 -0.12
C LEU A 463 4.41 24.08 -0.20
N ALA A 464 3.07 24.13 -0.12
CA ALA A 464 2.32 25.38 -0.15
C ALA A 464 2.58 26.29 1.06
N LEU A 465 3.09 25.73 2.15
CA LEU A 465 3.52 26.48 3.34
C LEU A 465 5.01 26.89 3.31
N GLY A 466 5.73 26.56 2.24
CA GLY A 466 7.13 26.93 2.01
C GLY A 466 8.16 25.91 2.48
N CYS A 467 7.76 24.66 2.75
CA CYS A 467 8.68 23.59 3.14
C CYS A 467 9.40 22.99 1.92
N ARG A 468 10.50 23.63 1.51
CA ARG A 468 11.31 23.19 0.34
C ARG A 468 11.94 21.80 0.48
N GLN A 469 12.14 21.31 1.70
CA GLN A 469 12.75 19.99 1.92
C GLN A 469 11.92 18.86 1.35
N VAL A 470 10.61 19.05 1.17
CA VAL A 470 9.74 18.07 0.50
C VAL A 470 10.28 17.71 -0.89
N LEU A 471 10.78 18.67 -1.68
CA LEU A 471 11.29 18.40 -3.03
C LEU A 471 12.66 17.73 -3.04
N ASN A 472 13.39 17.76 -1.92
CA ASN A 472 14.68 17.08 -1.80
C ASN A 472 14.51 15.59 -1.52
N ASP A 473 13.44 15.23 -0.79
CA ASP A 473 13.22 13.86 -0.32
C ASP A 473 12.16 13.10 -1.13
N PHE A 474 11.25 13.78 -1.82
CA PHE A 474 10.10 13.16 -2.49
C PHE A 474 9.94 13.56 -3.96
N TRP A 475 9.76 12.58 -4.84
CA TRP A 475 9.52 12.77 -6.27
C TRP A 475 8.03 12.90 -6.57
N LEU A 476 7.50 14.09 -6.32
CA LEU A 476 6.06 14.35 -6.48
C LEU A 476 5.63 14.67 -7.91
N HIS A 477 6.55 14.95 -8.83
CA HIS A 477 6.22 15.38 -10.19
C HIS A 477 5.47 14.32 -11.04
N GLN A 478 5.43 13.07 -10.57
CA GLN A 478 4.70 11.96 -11.19
C GLN A 478 3.56 11.43 -10.31
N ALA A 479 3.32 12.05 -9.15
CA ALA A 479 2.44 11.54 -8.10
C ALA A 479 1.01 11.27 -8.58
N ALA A 480 0.48 12.03 -9.54
CA ALA A 480 -0.88 11.85 -10.02
C ALA A 480 -1.08 10.49 -10.72
N GLN A 481 -0.12 10.04 -11.55
CA GLN A 481 -0.22 8.72 -12.18
C GLN A 481 0.12 7.60 -11.20
N CYS A 482 1.07 7.82 -10.29
CA CYS A 482 1.33 6.87 -9.20
C CYS A 482 0.07 6.59 -8.38
N ALA A 483 -0.64 7.64 -7.96
CA ALA A 483 -1.91 7.50 -7.23
C ALA A 483 -2.98 6.77 -8.06
N ARG A 484 -3.11 7.08 -9.36
CA ARG A 484 -4.06 6.38 -10.25
C ARG A 484 -3.73 4.90 -10.40
N HIS A 485 -2.46 4.52 -10.54
CA HIS A 485 -2.06 3.11 -10.63
C HIS A 485 -2.24 2.37 -9.30
N ILE A 486 -1.94 2.99 -8.16
CA ILE A 486 -2.26 2.41 -6.84
C ILE A 486 -3.78 2.21 -6.71
N TYR A 487 -4.58 3.19 -7.12
CA TYR A 487 -6.04 3.05 -7.14
C TYR A 487 -6.50 1.94 -8.10
N PHE A 488 -5.85 1.82 -9.27
CA PHE A 488 -6.16 0.81 -10.27
C PHE A 488 -5.94 -0.61 -9.74
N LEU A 489 -4.80 -0.82 -9.08
CA LEU A 489 -4.47 -2.06 -8.38
C LEU A 489 -5.49 -2.38 -7.27
N ASN A 490 -6.02 -1.37 -6.59
CA ASN A 490 -6.91 -1.56 -5.44
C ASN A 490 -8.37 -1.75 -5.82
N PHE A 491 -8.89 -1.07 -6.84
CA PHE A 491 -10.33 -0.99 -7.09
C PHE A 491 -10.77 -1.54 -8.45
N ASN A 492 -9.86 -2.15 -9.23
CA ASN A 492 -10.15 -2.65 -10.57
C ASN A 492 -10.70 -1.55 -11.50
N THR A 493 -10.26 -0.30 -11.32
CA THR A 493 -10.68 0.82 -12.16
C THR A 493 -9.62 1.91 -12.22
N PHE A 494 -9.36 2.43 -13.41
CA PHE A 494 -8.46 3.59 -13.59
C PHE A 494 -9.20 4.94 -13.38
N ARG A 495 -10.51 4.90 -13.11
CA ARG A 495 -11.34 6.07 -12.81
C ARG A 495 -11.29 6.34 -11.31
N VAL A 496 -10.42 7.26 -10.91
CA VAL A 496 -10.32 7.80 -9.55
C VAL A 496 -11.43 8.82 -9.25
N PRO A 497 -11.78 9.07 -7.98
CA PRO A 497 -12.65 10.18 -7.60
C PRO A 497 -12.14 11.52 -8.14
N ASP A 498 -13.06 12.31 -8.70
CA ASP A 498 -12.73 13.54 -9.42
C ASP A 498 -12.40 14.73 -8.52
N ASP A 499 -12.66 14.60 -7.22
CA ASP A 499 -12.63 15.65 -6.20
C ASP A 499 -11.30 15.76 -5.44
N CYS A 500 -10.37 14.82 -5.62
CA CYS A 500 -9.04 14.96 -5.04
C CYS A 500 -8.28 16.18 -5.62
N PRO A 501 -7.68 17.05 -4.79
CA PRO A 501 -7.02 18.27 -5.23
C PRO A 501 -5.76 18.06 -6.10
N ILE A 502 -5.21 16.85 -6.16
CA ILE A 502 -3.95 16.57 -6.86
C ILE A 502 -4.16 15.78 -8.15
N TRP A 503 -4.93 14.68 -8.09
CA TRP A 503 -5.13 13.78 -9.24
C TRP A 503 -6.59 13.71 -9.72
N GLY A 504 -7.51 14.40 -9.07
CA GLY A 504 -8.90 14.50 -9.50
C GLY A 504 -9.04 15.32 -10.78
N ARG A 505 -9.97 14.95 -11.66
CA ARG A 505 -10.13 15.63 -12.96
C ARG A 505 -10.69 17.04 -12.81
N ARG A 506 -11.51 17.31 -11.78
CA ARG A 506 -12.19 18.60 -11.60
C ARG A 506 -11.23 19.76 -11.34
N VAL A 507 -10.06 19.48 -10.78
CA VAL A 507 -9.04 20.49 -10.46
C VAL A 507 -8.61 21.29 -11.70
N ASN A 508 -8.66 20.66 -12.88
CA ASN A 508 -8.29 21.27 -14.17
C ASN A 508 -9.46 21.76 -15.02
N GLN A 509 -10.70 21.55 -14.56
CA GLN A 509 -11.88 21.88 -15.36
C GLN A 509 -12.36 23.29 -15.08
N LEU A 510 -12.29 24.15 -16.10
CA LEU A 510 -12.89 25.47 -16.05
C LEU A 510 -14.41 25.36 -16.24
N LEU A 511 -15.17 25.61 -15.18
CA LEU A 511 -16.63 25.63 -15.23
C LEU A 511 -17.18 26.94 -15.82
N HIS A 512 -16.41 28.03 -15.73
CA HIS A 512 -16.78 29.34 -16.21
C HIS A 512 -15.52 30.18 -16.48
N THR A 513 -15.58 31.12 -17.43
CA THR A 513 -14.42 31.97 -17.79
C THR A 513 -13.95 32.85 -16.63
N ALA A 514 -14.82 33.13 -15.66
CA ALA A 514 -14.48 33.83 -14.42
C ALA A 514 -13.45 33.10 -13.54
N PHE A 515 -13.27 31.79 -13.74
CA PHE A 515 -12.25 30.98 -13.07
C PHE A 515 -11.02 30.75 -13.94
N SER A 516 -10.96 31.36 -15.13
CA SER A 516 -9.77 31.26 -15.98
C SER A 516 -8.59 31.90 -15.26
N THR A 517 -7.46 31.22 -15.30
CA THR A 517 -6.22 31.75 -14.73
C THR A 517 -5.84 33.03 -15.49
N VAL A 518 -5.79 34.14 -14.76
CA VAL A 518 -5.34 35.45 -15.27
C VAL A 518 -3.83 35.60 -15.10
N SER A 519 -3.24 36.57 -15.80
CA SER A 519 -1.82 36.90 -15.64
C SER A 519 -1.51 37.22 -14.16
N GLY A 520 -0.45 36.62 -13.61
CA GLY A 520 -0.10 36.70 -12.17
C GLY A 520 -0.57 35.51 -11.32
N GLU A 521 -1.46 34.64 -11.84
CA GLU A 521 -1.85 33.39 -11.18
C GLU A 521 -1.07 32.16 -11.69
N GLU A 522 0.11 32.36 -12.30
CA GLU A 522 0.91 31.26 -12.86
C GLU A 522 1.26 30.21 -11.80
N TRP A 523 1.30 30.58 -10.52
CA TRP A 523 1.54 29.65 -9.40
C TRP A 523 0.46 28.57 -9.27
N ARG A 524 -0.81 28.87 -9.65
CA ARG A 524 -1.90 27.87 -9.63
C ARG A 524 -1.74 26.84 -10.76
N ARG A 525 -1.36 27.29 -11.97
CA ARG A 525 -1.10 26.38 -13.09
C ARG A 525 0.13 25.50 -12.83
N ARG A 526 1.22 26.12 -12.35
CA ARG A 526 2.46 25.42 -11.98
C ARG A 526 2.20 24.21 -11.08
N ARG A 527 1.35 24.38 -10.07
CA ARG A 527 1.05 23.31 -9.12
C ARG A 527 0.30 22.15 -9.77
N THR A 528 -0.67 22.40 -10.64
CA THR A 528 -1.44 21.30 -11.24
C THR A 528 -0.67 20.55 -12.31
N ASP A 529 0.15 21.26 -13.10
CA ASP A 529 0.98 20.62 -14.13
C ASP A 529 2.16 19.84 -13.52
N TYR A 530 2.61 20.25 -12.32
CA TYR A 530 3.74 19.62 -11.64
C TYR A 530 3.52 18.15 -11.32
N TYR A 531 2.36 17.72 -10.81
CA TYR A 531 2.17 16.34 -10.35
C TYR A 531 2.00 15.30 -11.46
N ASN A 532 2.07 15.70 -12.73
CA ASN A 532 1.80 14.85 -13.88
C ASN A 532 2.78 15.09 -15.05
N VAL A 533 4.07 15.24 -14.74
CA VAL A 533 5.15 15.41 -15.72
C VAL A 533 5.53 14.07 -16.35
N TRP A 534 5.26 13.94 -17.64
CA TRP A 534 5.45 12.72 -18.41
C TRP A 534 5.73 13.04 -19.88
N SER A 535 6.47 12.14 -20.54
CA SER A 535 6.65 12.25 -21.99
C SER A 535 5.33 12.14 -22.73
N LYS A 536 5.21 12.79 -23.89
CA LYS A 536 4.00 12.71 -24.74
C LYS A 536 3.61 11.27 -25.04
N ARG A 537 4.59 10.40 -25.23
CA ARG A 537 4.37 8.96 -25.45
C ARG A 537 3.70 8.30 -24.24
N ALA A 538 4.21 8.55 -23.03
CA ALA A 538 3.64 8.00 -21.81
C ALA A 538 2.21 8.53 -21.58
N GLN A 539 1.96 9.82 -21.83
CA GLN A 539 0.63 10.42 -21.72
C GLN A 539 -0.40 9.72 -22.62
N VAL A 540 -0.06 9.49 -23.89
CA VAL A 540 -0.92 8.75 -24.83
C VAL A 540 -1.18 7.33 -24.32
N GLU A 541 -0.16 6.66 -23.75
CA GLU A 541 -0.33 5.32 -23.17
C GLU A 541 -1.31 5.32 -21.98
N PHE A 542 -1.26 6.34 -21.12
CA PHE A 542 -2.20 6.47 -19.98
C PHE A 542 -3.64 6.78 -20.41
N GLU A 543 -3.84 7.52 -21.51
CA GLU A 543 -5.18 7.76 -22.05
C GLU A 543 -5.85 6.45 -22.51
N GLU A 544 -5.07 5.52 -23.03
CA GLU A 544 -5.57 4.20 -23.43
C GLU A 544 -5.96 3.33 -22.22
N TYR A 545 -5.32 3.51 -21.06
CA TYR A 545 -5.68 2.78 -19.84
C TYR A 545 -7.09 3.13 -19.34
N ALA A 546 -7.58 4.33 -19.63
CA ALA A 546 -8.94 4.75 -19.28
C ALA A 546 -10.03 4.17 -20.22
N LYS A 547 -9.64 3.54 -21.33
CA LYS A 547 -10.54 3.04 -22.40
C LYS A 547 -10.66 1.52 -22.44
N LEU A 548 -10.26 0.81 -21.38
CA LEU A 548 -10.23 -0.65 -21.38
C LEU A 548 -11.63 -1.25 -21.59
N PRO A 549 -11.84 -2.07 -22.64
CA PRO A 549 -13.14 -2.70 -22.90
C PRO A 549 -13.65 -3.57 -21.76
N GLU A 550 -12.75 -4.25 -21.06
CA GLU A 550 -13.06 -5.10 -19.90
C GLU A 550 -13.66 -4.28 -18.75
N GLN A 551 -13.30 -3.00 -18.64
CA GLN A 551 -13.87 -2.11 -17.63
C GLN A 551 -15.36 -1.90 -17.85
N SER A 552 -15.84 -1.85 -19.10
CA SER A 552 -17.27 -1.75 -19.40
C SER A 552 -18.01 -3.02 -18.99
N CYS A 553 -17.47 -4.20 -19.28
CA CYS A 553 -18.07 -5.48 -18.89
C CYS A 553 -18.22 -5.62 -17.36
N VAL A 554 -17.16 -5.25 -16.62
CA VAL A 554 -17.17 -5.24 -15.15
C VAL A 554 -18.13 -4.17 -14.62
N SER A 555 -18.13 -2.96 -15.21
CA SER A 555 -19.03 -1.88 -14.81
C SER A 555 -20.51 -2.23 -15.05
N GLU A 556 -20.84 -2.88 -16.16
CA GLU A 556 -22.19 -3.35 -16.46
C GLU A 556 -22.65 -4.42 -15.48
N THR A 557 -21.75 -5.33 -15.09
CA THR A 557 -22.02 -6.36 -14.08
C THR A 557 -22.34 -5.72 -12.73
N ARG A 558 -21.59 -4.68 -12.34
CA ARG A 558 -21.79 -3.92 -11.11
C ARG A 558 -23.01 -3.02 -11.13
N ALA A 559 -23.29 -2.35 -12.24
CA ALA A 559 -24.43 -1.44 -12.37
C ALA A 559 -25.78 -2.17 -12.22
N ARG A 560 -25.83 -3.46 -12.56
CA ARG A 560 -27.02 -4.31 -12.32
C ARG A 560 -27.20 -4.68 -10.84
N ASN A 561 -26.14 -4.58 -10.08
CA ASN A 561 -26.05 -4.96 -8.68
C ASN A 561 -25.72 -3.70 -7.87
N GLU A 562 -26.64 -2.73 -7.83
CA GLU A 562 -26.52 -1.60 -6.89
C GLU A 562 -26.42 -2.21 -5.49
N SER A 563 -25.20 -2.20 -4.95
CA SER A 563 -24.86 -2.82 -3.68
C SER A 563 -25.40 -1.94 -2.55
N PHE A 564 -26.72 -1.97 -2.36
CA PHE A 564 -27.33 -1.41 -1.17
C PHE A 564 -26.90 -2.24 0.01
N GLY A 565 -26.46 -1.57 1.07
CA GLY A 565 -26.25 -2.25 2.33
C GLY A 565 -25.50 -1.46 3.38
N ASN A 566 -25.54 -1.97 4.61
CA ASN A 566 -24.86 -1.40 5.77
C ASN A 566 -23.48 -2.01 6.00
N TYR A 567 -23.17 -3.13 5.34
CA TYR A 567 -21.93 -3.88 5.54
C TYR A 567 -21.17 -4.00 4.23
N ARG A 568 -19.84 -4.02 4.33
CA ARG A 568 -18.94 -4.22 3.20
C ARG A 568 -17.85 -5.20 3.58
N ILE A 569 -17.57 -6.14 2.69
CA ILE A 569 -16.45 -7.07 2.86
C ILE A 569 -15.19 -6.46 2.24
N SER A 570 -14.17 -6.26 3.08
CA SER A 570 -12.77 -6.10 2.70
C SER A 570 -12.06 -7.38 3.15
N PRO A 571 -11.86 -8.36 2.26
CA PRO A 571 -11.65 -9.78 2.65
C PRO A 571 -10.43 -10.01 3.54
N LEU A 572 -9.40 -9.16 3.45
CA LEU A 572 -8.21 -9.27 4.29
C LEU A 572 -8.48 -8.87 5.74
N VAL A 573 -9.31 -7.86 5.98
CA VAL A 573 -9.45 -7.25 7.32
C VAL A 573 -10.84 -7.38 7.93
N SER A 574 -11.89 -7.58 7.14
CA SER A 574 -13.26 -7.71 7.62
C SER A 574 -13.39 -8.95 8.48
N ASP A 575 -14.08 -8.75 9.60
CA ASP A 575 -14.24 -9.75 10.63
C ASP A 575 -15.43 -10.69 10.39
N VAL A 576 -15.59 -11.70 11.25
CA VAL A 576 -16.64 -12.73 11.09
C VAL A 576 -18.03 -12.10 11.05
N GLU A 577 -18.28 -11.11 11.91
CA GLU A 577 -19.58 -10.44 12.00
C GLU A 577 -19.89 -9.62 10.74
N THR A 578 -18.92 -8.85 10.24
CA THR A 578 -19.08 -8.08 8.99
C THR A 578 -19.39 -9.01 7.82
N TRP A 579 -18.68 -10.14 7.70
CA TRP A 579 -18.97 -11.16 6.70
C TRP A 579 -20.37 -11.75 6.88
N ARG A 580 -20.75 -12.12 8.11
CA ARG A 580 -22.06 -12.68 8.44
C ARG A 580 -23.19 -11.74 8.02
N HIS A 581 -23.10 -10.48 8.41
CA HIS A 581 -24.12 -9.49 8.10
C HIS A 581 -24.22 -9.23 6.60
N ARG A 582 -23.08 -9.13 5.90
CA ARG A 582 -23.07 -8.91 4.46
C ARG A 582 -23.66 -10.09 3.67
N ILE A 583 -23.33 -11.32 4.04
CA ILE A 583 -23.89 -12.53 3.42
C ILE A 583 -25.41 -12.60 3.64
N ALA A 584 -25.88 -12.24 4.84
CA ALA A 584 -27.30 -12.19 5.16
C ALA A 584 -28.04 -11.11 4.35
N GLU A 585 -27.46 -9.91 4.27
CA GLU A 585 -28.00 -8.77 3.51
C GLU A 585 -28.16 -9.09 2.02
N LEU A 586 -27.17 -9.77 1.44
CA LEU A 586 -27.18 -10.17 0.03
C LEU A 586 -28.00 -11.44 -0.26
N ARG A 587 -28.56 -12.09 0.78
CA ARG A 587 -29.38 -13.32 0.68
C ARG A 587 -28.70 -14.45 -0.12
N VAL A 588 -27.41 -14.63 0.10
CA VAL A 588 -26.54 -15.63 -0.57
C VAL A 588 -26.94 -17.08 -0.22
N LEU A 589 -27.59 -17.28 0.92
CA LEU A 589 -27.95 -18.60 1.43
C LEU A 589 -29.46 -18.83 1.33
N GLY A 590 -29.87 -20.08 1.09
CA GLY A 590 -31.27 -20.47 1.08
C GLY A 590 -31.90 -20.40 2.47
N GLY A 591 -33.23 -20.29 2.55
CA GLY A 591 -33.93 -20.04 3.84
C GLY A 591 -33.78 -21.10 4.94
N LYS A 592 -33.17 -22.26 4.65
CA LYS A 592 -32.87 -23.30 5.66
C LYS A 592 -31.41 -23.29 6.13
N GLU A 593 -30.55 -22.52 5.46
CA GLU A 593 -29.12 -22.45 5.74
C GLU A 593 -28.84 -21.31 6.72
N ARG A 594 -27.98 -21.54 7.73
CA ARG A 594 -27.57 -20.50 8.68
C ARG A 594 -26.28 -19.87 8.21
N VAL A 595 -26.23 -18.54 8.17
CA VAL A 595 -25.04 -17.81 7.73
C VAL A 595 -23.81 -18.12 8.58
N GLY A 596 -23.97 -18.21 9.90
CA GLY A 596 -22.87 -18.53 10.82
C GLY A 596 -22.16 -19.84 10.47
N ASP A 597 -22.85 -20.78 9.83
CA ASP A 597 -22.28 -22.07 9.44
C ASP A 597 -21.38 -21.96 8.19
N TYR A 598 -21.34 -20.84 7.46
CA TYR A 598 -20.59 -20.75 6.19
C TYR A 598 -19.46 -19.72 6.23
N VAL A 599 -19.50 -18.77 7.16
CA VAL A 599 -18.64 -17.57 7.13
C VAL A 599 -17.16 -17.94 7.11
N ASN A 600 -16.71 -18.87 7.96
CA ASN A 600 -15.29 -19.21 8.03
C ASN A 600 -14.81 -19.89 6.74
N GLU A 601 -15.62 -20.77 6.16
CA GLU A 601 -15.28 -21.43 4.91
C GLU A 601 -15.21 -20.45 3.73
N LEU A 602 -16.14 -19.50 3.68
CA LEU A 602 -16.12 -18.45 2.66
C LEU A 602 -14.89 -17.54 2.80
N ARG A 603 -14.53 -17.15 4.02
CA ARG A 603 -13.31 -16.37 4.32
C ARG A 603 -12.04 -17.11 3.91
N ASN A 604 -11.94 -18.40 4.22
CA ASN A 604 -10.77 -19.20 3.85
C ASN A 604 -10.66 -19.38 2.33
N LEU A 605 -11.77 -19.54 1.61
CA LEU A 605 -11.76 -19.53 0.14
C LEU A 605 -11.31 -18.18 -0.41
N ALA A 606 -11.70 -17.07 0.22
CA ALA A 606 -11.23 -15.74 -0.17
C ALA A 606 -9.71 -15.59 0.02
N PHE A 607 -9.16 -16.05 1.16
CA PHE A 607 -7.70 -16.10 1.35
C PHE A 607 -7.00 -16.97 0.32
N ALA A 608 -7.55 -18.14 0.01
CA ALA A 608 -6.99 -19.03 -1.01
C ALA A 608 -6.93 -18.36 -2.39
N LEU A 609 -7.98 -17.65 -2.80
CA LEU A 609 -8.02 -16.89 -4.05
C LEU A 609 -7.01 -15.73 -4.07
N MET A 610 -6.95 -14.94 -2.99
CA MET A 610 -5.98 -13.83 -2.87
C MET A 610 -4.52 -14.32 -2.95
N ASN A 611 -4.19 -15.38 -2.21
CA ASN A 611 -2.88 -16.01 -2.21
C ASN A 611 -2.53 -16.67 -3.57
N ALA A 612 -3.55 -17.05 -4.35
CA ALA A 612 -3.41 -17.57 -5.70
C ALA A 612 -3.31 -16.46 -6.77
N ASN A 613 -3.26 -15.18 -6.38
CA ASN A 613 -3.31 -14.03 -7.30
C ASN A 613 -4.56 -13.99 -8.19
N ILE A 614 -5.68 -14.57 -7.71
CA ILE A 614 -6.97 -14.56 -8.43
C ILE A 614 -7.85 -13.46 -7.86
N ARG A 615 -8.30 -12.55 -8.73
CA ARG A 615 -9.15 -11.42 -8.37
C ARG A 615 -10.62 -11.82 -8.37
N ALA A 616 -11.30 -11.54 -7.26
CA ALA A 616 -12.75 -11.68 -7.13
C ALA A 616 -13.33 -10.56 -6.25
N ASN A 617 -14.54 -10.07 -6.54
CA ASN A 617 -15.21 -9.09 -5.70
C ASN A 617 -15.99 -9.79 -4.58
N PHE A 618 -15.46 -9.80 -3.36
CA PHE A 618 -16.08 -10.49 -2.22
C PHE A 618 -17.25 -9.73 -1.59
N ASP A 619 -17.53 -8.52 -2.06
CA ASP A 619 -18.69 -7.75 -1.66
C ASP A 619 -19.90 -7.95 -2.58
N GLU A 620 -19.75 -8.72 -3.66
CA GLU A 620 -20.81 -9.01 -4.62
C GLU A 620 -21.54 -10.33 -4.33
N CYS A 621 -22.87 -10.30 -4.48
CA CYS A 621 -23.73 -11.47 -4.28
C CYS A 621 -23.34 -12.64 -5.18
N VAL A 622 -23.03 -12.39 -6.46
CA VAL A 622 -22.67 -13.44 -7.43
C VAL A 622 -21.42 -14.19 -7.00
N THR A 623 -20.38 -13.48 -6.57
CA THR A 623 -19.14 -14.09 -6.06
C THR A 623 -19.41 -14.90 -4.80
N LEU A 624 -20.13 -14.31 -3.82
CA LEU A 624 -20.42 -15.00 -2.55
C LEU A 624 -21.31 -16.24 -2.75
N GLN A 625 -22.29 -16.18 -3.66
CA GLN A 625 -23.14 -17.31 -4.03
C GLN A 625 -22.31 -18.46 -4.58
N ARG A 626 -21.37 -18.15 -5.46
CA ARG A 626 -20.50 -19.12 -6.08
C ARG A 626 -19.57 -19.80 -5.07
N LEU A 627 -19.00 -19.02 -4.14
CA LEU A 627 -18.23 -19.57 -3.02
C LEU A 627 -19.10 -20.44 -2.11
N ALA A 628 -20.35 -20.02 -1.83
CA ALA A 628 -21.28 -20.83 -1.04
C ALA A 628 -21.62 -22.16 -1.73
N ASP A 629 -21.75 -22.17 -3.06
CA ASP A 629 -21.97 -23.40 -3.83
C ASP A 629 -20.79 -24.38 -3.74
N VAL A 630 -19.55 -23.88 -3.75
CA VAL A 630 -18.35 -24.69 -3.47
C VAL A 630 -18.46 -25.34 -2.09
N VAL A 631 -18.77 -24.54 -1.05
CA VAL A 631 -18.89 -25.05 0.33
C VAL A 631 -20.01 -26.10 0.45
N ARG A 632 -21.16 -25.86 -0.18
CA ARG A 632 -22.27 -26.83 -0.23
C ARG A 632 -21.84 -28.16 -0.85
N ARG A 633 -21.12 -28.12 -1.97
CA ARG A 633 -20.62 -29.34 -2.64
C ARG A 633 -19.59 -30.08 -1.77
N ALA A 634 -18.68 -29.35 -1.13
CA ALA A 634 -17.69 -29.94 -0.22
C ALA A 634 -18.37 -30.66 0.96
N ARG A 635 -19.35 -30.02 1.61
CA ARG A 635 -20.13 -30.62 2.71
C ARG A 635 -20.91 -31.86 2.29
N ARG A 636 -21.48 -31.89 1.09
CA ARG A 636 -22.19 -33.08 0.57
C ARG A 636 -21.26 -34.27 0.36
N ARG A 637 -20.00 -34.03 -0.01
CA ARG A 637 -19.00 -35.09 -0.22
C ARG A 637 -18.44 -35.63 1.11
N ASN A 638 -18.43 -34.81 2.15
CA ASN A 638 -17.95 -35.19 3.48
C ASN A 638 -18.96 -34.83 4.58
N PRO A 639 -20.12 -35.51 4.65
CA PRO A 639 -21.19 -35.17 5.60
C PRO A 639 -20.86 -35.50 7.06
N ALA A 640 -19.83 -36.33 7.31
CA ALA A 640 -19.47 -36.82 8.64
C ALA A 640 -18.15 -36.25 9.19
N GLY A 641 -17.39 -35.49 8.40
CA GLY A 641 -16.10 -34.94 8.80
C GLY A 641 -16.16 -33.45 9.09
N ASN A 642 -15.56 -33.03 10.20
CA ASN A 642 -14.93 -31.71 10.24
C ASN A 642 -14.05 -31.61 8.99
N ILE A 643 -14.28 -30.61 8.14
CA ILE A 643 -13.48 -30.43 6.94
C ILE A 643 -12.07 -29.99 7.40
N HIS A 644 -11.19 -30.97 7.61
CA HIS A 644 -9.77 -30.74 7.91
C HIS A 644 -9.17 -29.93 6.75
N GLY A 645 -8.73 -28.71 7.05
CA GLY A 645 -8.30 -27.71 6.06
C GLY A 645 -8.89 -26.32 6.31
N PHE A 646 -10.04 -26.24 7.00
CA PHE A 646 -10.58 -24.97 7.51
C PHE A 646 -10.17 -24.77 8.97
N GLU A 647 -8.87 -24.67 9.24
CA GLU A 647 -8.43 -24.18 10.54
C GLU A 647 -8.72 -22.67 10.61
N LYS A 648 -9.34 -22.26 11.73
CA LYS A 648 -9.83 -20.91 11.99
C LYS A 648 -8.64 -19.95 11.86
N ALA A 649 -8.63 -19.11 10.83
CA ALA A 649 -7.88 -17.86 10.87
C ALA A 649 -8.49 -17.01 11.99
N ARG A 650 -8.05 -17.25 13.23
CA ARG A 650 -8.42 -16.46 14.39
C ARG A 650 -7.70 -15.11 14.25
N GLN A 651 -8.24 -14.22 13.42
CA GLN A 651 -8.12 -12.80 13.76
C GLN A 651 -8.63 -12.68 15.20
N HIS A 652 -7.82 -12.09 16.06
CA HIS A 652 -8.16 -11.86 17.46
C HIS A 652 -9.54 -11.20 17.55
N GLN A 653 -10.55 -12.01 17.78
CA GLN A 653 -11.88 -11.58 18.20
C GLN A 653 -12.12 -12.35 19.47
N GLY A 654 -12.15 -11.64 20.59
CA GLY A 654 -12.56 -12.23 21.87
C GLY A 654 -13.91 -12.92 21.68
N ASP A 655 -14.03 -14.16 22.16
CA ASP A 655 -15.23 -15.00 22.04
C ASP A 655 -16.40 -14.51 22.95
N THR A 656 -16.50 -13.19 23.21
CA THR A 656 -17.53 -12.62 24.08
C THR A 656 -18.18 -11.37 23.46
N GLU A 657 -19.21 -11.61 22.66
CA GLU A 657 -20.43 -10.81 22.59
C GLU A 657 -21.65 -11.74 22.60
#